data_AF-A0A6B2KZ62-F1
#
_entry.id   AF-A0A6B2KZ62-F1
#
_cell.length_a   1.000
_cell.length_b   1.000
_cell.length_c   1.000
_cell.angle_alpha   90.00
_cell.angle_beta   90.00
_cell.angle_gamma   90.00
#
_symmetry.space_group_name_H-M   'P 1'
#
loop_
_entity.id
_entity.type
_entity.pdbx_description
1 polymer ?
#
loop_
_entity_poly.entity_id
_entity_poly.type
_entity_poly.pdbx_seq_one_letter_code
_entity_poly.pdbx_strand_id
1 'polypeptide(L)'
;MDQTLNGLIQSNYPSFLLLHQKNQNLIQFISSLKPKMEEIRSSLNMIYEKLSKEQAAISSLVEQSRDLALKKHTLKIFIQLHNITSKIETILASTEYSQSTQNLPVASSLDLNSLIIQCNQLERIANEFNQVSYFLHVGNKFPFVTKISQTISTIEKTFTDRLENLLTEGFRRQYPQIVESCLTSFASLNKQPTAEAIFSRALVHPSLSKILTPTSIGDPPTSPLDQTSPRPQNELSRVYIKMLAWIDRECLYLFEITHSRPALHGYNFITRSIFPPFFELLQKNASRVFSTVRSDIFYENYVASIEFLMKLENYFGNDRELLVQFRDSLAVQNFLKKWNIFAYFQLKFRDIAGGLEDVLEEKINFGNDVLITQELEFVFPSSAAVWKALVSCWGDFLLAPLSHRFFKLSLQIMKRYSSWIETILGNLETLPVLDLTYVYRDVELLQVLIETRLPQMISQNKQMELLSPSVVESMISSLVAMTCKTLVGISQSLSGAVQKKLIVLCQAEIQNIVTIPRAYRLTGKNVMNQPMPYVNSLLAPLFSFQKTHSQLIEKEKWKIWLRSVLNPVIEKYIESASQILAGERQKEVILSKLPKKQQVNAAPKLLNLSDTDKMTLQLILDIKHFFNLLKNNLSLDHLQLETCQRLWNIVADSQHLLENLN
;
A
#
# COMPACT_ATOMS: atom_id res chain seq x y z
N MET A 1 -39.02 -42.68 -105.24
CA MET A 1 -38.99 -43.05 -103.81
C MET A 1 -40.39 -43.12 -103.21
N ASP A 2 -41.47 -43.16 -104.01
CA ASP A 2 -42.82 -43.01 -103.44
C ASP A 2 -43.45 -44.31 -102.94
N GLN A 3 -42.92 -45.48 -103.30
CA GLN A 3 -43.53 -46.73 -102.87
C GLN A 3 -43.21 -47.11 -101.42
N THR A 4 -42.11 -46.60 -100.83
CA THR A 4 -41.80 -46.92 -99.42
C THR A 4 -42.71 -46.17 -98.44
N LEU A 5 -43.34 -45.05 -98.83
CA LEU A 5 -44.15 -44.24 -97.93
C LEU A 5 -45.57 -44.80 -97.72
N ASN A 6 -46.26 -45.25 -98.77
CA ASN A 6 -47.66 -45.72 -98.67
C ASN A 6 -47.81 -47.03 -97.86
N GLY A 7 -46.77 -47.87 -97.81
CA GLY A 7 -46.78 -49.08 -97.00
C GLY A 7 -46.69 -48.81 -95.49
N LEU A 8 -45.89 -47.81 -95.09
CA LEU A 8 -45.73 -47.41 -93.69
C LEU A 8 -47.03 -46.87 -93.07
N ILE A 9 -47.94 -46.31 -93.89
CA ILE A 9 -49.25 -45.85 -93.42
C ILE A 9 -50.17 -47.03 -93.10
N GLN A 10 -50.15 -48.09 -93.91
CA GLN A 10 -50.99 -49.28 -93.68
C GLN A 10 -50.54 -50.12 -92.48
N SER A 11 -49.26 -50.14 -92.10
CA SER A 11 -48.80 -50.94 -90.95
C SER A 11 -49.21 -50.37 -89.60
N ASN A 12 -49.35 -49.05 -89.48
CA ASN A 12 -49.54 -48.38 -88.18
C ASN A 12 -51.01 -48.09 -87.82
N TYR A 13 -51.95 -48.24 -88.77
CA TYR A 13 -53.37 -47.96 -88.56
C TYR A 13 -54.08 -48.88 -87.53
N PRO A 14 -53.84 -50.22 -87.51
CA PRO A 14 -54.50 -51.11 -86.54
C PRO A 14 -54.07 -50.81 -85.09
N SER A 15 -52.81 -50.42 -84.91
CA SER A 15 -52.23 -50.06 -83.62
C SER A 15 -52.91 -48.82 -83.02
N PHE A 16 -53.24 -47.83 -83.84
CA PHE A 16 -53.98 -46.63 -83.42
C PHE A 16 -55.42 -46.93 -82.99
N LEU A 17 -56.09 -47.83 -83.70
CA LEU A 17 -57.50 -48.14 -83.43
C LEU A 17 -57.68 -48.94 -82.13
N LEU A 18 -56.76 -49.87 -81.85
CA LEU A 18 -56.67 -50.58 -80.57
C LEU A 18 -56.33 -49.64 -79.40
N LEU A 19 -55.46 -48.66 -79.61
CA LEU A 19 -55.16 -47.63 -78.61
C LEU A 19 -56.37 -46.74 -78.31
N HIS A 20 -57.16 -46.37 -79.32
CA HIS A 20 -58.35 -45.54 -79.14
C HIS A 20 -59.45 -46.23 -78.34
N GLN A 21 -59.75 -47.51 -78.65
CA GLN A 21 -60.73 -48.29 -77.87
C GLN A 21 -60.27 -48.56 -76.44
N LYS A 22 -58.98 -48.88 -76.22
CA LYS A 22 -58.45 -49.01 -74.86
C LYS A 22 -58.55 -47.70 -74.08
N ASN A 23 -58.33 -46.56 -74.72
CA ASN A 23 -58.49 -45.26 -74.09
C ASN A 23 -59.96 -44.94 -73.76
N GLN A 24 -60.94 -45.27 -74.61
CA GLN A 24 -62.36 -45.10 -74.28
C GLN A 24 -62.81 -45.96 -73.11
N ASN A 25 -62.41 -47.24 -73.07
CA ASN A 25 -62.72 -48.13 -71.95
C ASN A 25 -62.04 -47.66 -70.66
N LEU A 26 -60.81 -47.13 -70.74
CA LEU A 26 -60.14 -46.51 -69.59
C LEU A 26 -60.88 -45.25 -69.11
N ILE A 27 -61.42 -44.42 -70.01
CA ILE A 27 -62.21 -43.24 -69.62
C ILE A 27 -63.50 -43.66 -68.92
N GLN A 28 -64.20 -44.70 -69.38
CA GLN A 28 -65.39 -45.24 -68.70
C GLN A 28 -65.05 -45.88 -67.35
N PHE A 29 -63.91 -46.56 -67.25
CA PHE A 29 -63.46 -47.12 -65.97
C PHE A 29 -63.09 -46.01 -64.99
N ILE A 30 -62.39 -44.96 -65.43
CA ILE A 30 -62.07 -43.77 -64.66
C ILE A 30 -63.34 -43.04 -64.22
N SER A 31 -64.35 -42.92 -65.08
CA SER A 31 -65.63 -42.29 -64.71
C SER A 31 -66.41 -43.10 -63.67
N SER A 32 -66.30 -44.44 -63.68
CA SER A 32 -66.89 -45.32 -62.65
C SER A 32 -66.13 -45.36 -61.32
N LEU A 33 -64.82 -45.06 -61.34
CA LEU A 33 -64.01 -44.94 -60.13
C LEU A 33 -64.28 -43.64 -59.38
N LYS A 34 -64.61 -42.56 -60.08
CA LYS A 34 -64.90 -41.26 -59.49
C LYS A 34 -66.00 -41.28 -58.40
N PRO A 35 -67.19 -41.86 -58.61
CA PRO A 35 -68.23 -41.93 -57.57
C PRO A 35 -67.83 -42.83 -56.41
N LYS A 36 -67.10 -43.94 -56.65
CA LYS A 36 -66.58 -44.79 -55.56
C LYS A 36 -65.54 -44.06 -54.71
N MET A 37 -64.71 -43.23 -55.33
CA MET A 37 -63.77 -42.36 -54.63
C MET A 37 -64.50 -41.26 -53.84
N GLU A 38 -65.62 -40.74 -54.34
CA GLU A 38 -66.48 -39.80 -53.61
C GLU A 38 -67.22 -40.46 -52.44
N GLU A 39 -67.64 -41.71 -52.57
CA GLU A 39 -68.27 -42.50 -51.51
C GLU A 39 -67.26 -42.93 -50.42
N ILE A 40 -66.05 -43.32 -50.81
CA ILE A 40 -64.95 -43.55 -49.86
C ILE A 40 -64.56 -42.24 -49.18
N ARG A 41 -64.55 -41.11 -49.90
CA ARG A 41 -64.27 -39.80 -49.32
C ARG A 41 -65.36 -39.35 -48.34
N SER A 42 -66.63 -39.59 -48.65
CA SER A 42 -67.74 -39.24 -47.76
C SER A 42 -67.75 -40.11 -46.50
N SER A 43 -67.51 -41.42 -46.63
CA SER A 43 -67.37 -42.33 -45.49
C SER A 43 -66.14 -42.02 -44.64
N LEU A 44 -64.99 -41.69 -45.26
CA LEU A 44 -63.82 -41.17 -44.54
C LEU A 44 -64.16 -39.89 -43.80
N ASN A 45 -64.81 -38.92 -44.44
CA ASN A 45 -65.22 -37.67 -43.78
C ASN A 45 -66.18 -37.94 -42.61
N MET A 46 -67.11 -38.88 -42.74
CA MET A 46 -68.00 -39.29 -41.65
C MET A 46 -67.22 -39.93 -40.48
N ILE A 47 -66.23 -40.76 -40.77
CA ILE A 47 -65.35 -41.35 -39.75
C ILE A 47 -64.50 -40.26 -39.11
N TYR A 48 -63.94 -39.33 -39.89
CA TYR A 48 -63.20 -38.18 -39.38
C TYR A 48 -64.07 -37.31 -38.47
N GLU A 49 -65.33 -37.05 -38.82
CA GLU A 49 -66.27 -36.33 -37.96
C GLU A 49 -66.58 -37.09 -36.67
N LYS A 50 -66.78 -38.41 -36.73
CA LYS A 50 -66.98 -39.23 -35.52
C LYS A 50 -65.75 -39.24 -34.63
N LEU A 51 -64.57 -39.43 -35.21
CA LEU A 51 -63.29 -39.47 -34.51
C LEU A 51 -62.95 -38.09 -33.93
N SER A 52 -63.28 -37.01 -34.64
CA SER A 52 -63.17 -35.63 -34.13
C SER A 52 -64.14 -35.38 -32.96
N LYS A 53 -65.38 -35.87 -33.02
CA LYS A 53 -66.34 -35.80 -31.90
C LYS A 53 -65.87 -36.60 -30.68
N GLU A 54 -65.36 -37.81 -30.88
CA GLU A 54 -64.79 -38.63 -29.79
C GLU A 54 -63.52 -37.99 -29.21
N GLN A 55 -62.64 -37.44 -30.05
CA GLN A 55 -61.46 -36.70 -29.61
C GLN A 55 -61.84 -35.47 -28.78
N ALA A 56 -62.87 -34.73 -29.19
CA ALA A 56 -63.40 -33.60 -28.41
C ALA A 56 -63.99 -34.07 -27.06
N ALA A 57 -64.74 -35.18 -27.05
CA ALA A 57 -65.28 -35.76 -25.82
C ALA A 57 -64.18 -36.23 -24.86
N ILE A 58 -63.16 -36.95 -25.35
CA ILE A 58 -62.00 -37.38 -24.55
C ILE A 58 -61.24 -36.17 -24.01
N SER A 59 -61.00 -35.15 -24.84
CA SER A 59 -60.32 -33.93 -24.41
C SER A 59 -61.08 -33.24 -23.28
N SER A 60 -62.42 -33.18 -23.36
CA SER A 60 -63.26 -32.61 -22.30
C SER A 60 -63.23 -33.44 -21.01
N LEU A 61 -63.21 -34.78 -21.09
CA LEU A 61 -63.10 -35.66 -19.92
C LEU A 61 -61.72 -35.57 -19.28
N VAL A 62 -60.65 -35.47 -20.08
CA VAL A 62 -59.29 -35.24 -19.58
C VAL A 62 -59.22 -33.91 -18.85
N GLU A 63 -59.81 -32.85 -19.40
CA GLU A 63 -59.88 -31.53 -18.76
C GLU A 63 -60.65 -31.58 -17.44
N GLN A 64 -61.82 -32.24 -17.41
CA GLN A 64 -62.58 -32.47 -16.17
C GLN A 64 -61.79 -33.29 -15.14
N SER A 65 -61.08 -34.33 -15.56
CA SER A 65 -60.25 -35.15 -14.66
C SER A 65 -59.09 -34.35 -14.06
N ARG A 66 -58.50 -33.46 -14.86
CA ARG A 66 -57.43 -32.54 -14.44
C ARG A 66 -57.97 -31.54 -13.40
N ASP A 67 -59.15 -30.97 -13.64
CA ASP A 67 -59.79 -30.06 -12.72
C ASP A 67 -60.19 -30.74 -11.39
N LEU A 68 -60.71 -31.98 -11.45
CA LEU A 68 -60.99 -32.78 -10.27
C LEU A 68 -59.71 -33.12 -9.49
N ALA A 69 -58.62 -33.45 -10.18
CA ALA A 69 -57.33 -33.72 -9.55
C ALA A 69 -56.77 -32.47 -8.84
N LEU A 70 -56.89 -31.29 -9.47
CA LEU A 70 -56.52 -30.01 -8.87
C LEU A 70 -57.36 -29.71 -7.62
N LYS A 71 -58.70 -29.82 -7.72
CA LYS A 71 -59.61 -29.63 -6.56
C LYS A 71 -59.29 -30.59 -5.41
N LYS A 72 -59.02 -31.87 -5.72
CA LYS A 72 -58.62 -32.88 -4.73
C LYS A 72 -57.28 -32.54 -4.07
N HIS A 73 -56.32 -32.04 -4.83
CA HIS A 73 -55.02 -31.59 -4.30
C HIS A 73 -55.19 -30.38 -3.36
N THR A 74 -56.01 -29.40 -3.75
CA THR A 74 -56.34 -28.24 -2.91
C THR A 74 -57.03 -28.64 -1.62
N LEU A 75 -58.00 -29.56 -1.66
CA LEU A 75 -58.68 -30.08 -0.47
C LEU A 75 -57.73 -30.82 0.47
N LYS A 76 -56.74 -31.56 -0.05
CA LYS A 76 -55.71 -32.19 0.78
C LYS A 76 -54.84 -31.15 1.50
N ILE A 77 -54.41 -30.10 0.79
CA ILE A 77 -53.67 -28.99 1.39
C ILE A 77 -54.52 -28.29 2.47
N PHE A 78 -55.82 -28.11 2.23
CA PHE A 78 -56.76 -27.54 3.20
C PHE A 78 -56.84 -28.35 4.49
N ILE A 79 -57.06 -29.67 4.39
CA ILE A 79 -57.17 -30.55 5.57
C ILE A 79 -55.86 -30.54 6.36
N GLN A 80 -54.72 -30.57 5.68
CA GLN A 80 -53.41 -30.54 6.33
C GLN A 80 -53.14 -29.20 7.03
N LEU A 81 -53.40 -28.05 6.38
CA LEU A 81 -53.27 -26.73 7.00
C LEU A 81 -54.17 -26.57 8.23
N HIS A 82 -55.43 -27.01 8.14
CA HIS A 82 -56.36 -26.91 9.26
C HIS A 82 -55.95 -27.80 10.43
N ASN A 83 -55.54 -29.04 10.17
CA ASN A 83 -55.10 -29.97 11.21
C ASN A 83 -53.84 -29.46 11.93
N ILE A 84 -52.85 -28.94 11.19
CA ILE A 84 -51.63 -28.43 11.81
C ILE A 84 -51.90 -27.11 12.56
N THR A 85 -52.74 -26.23 12.03
CA THR A 85 -53.15 -24.99 12.73
C THR A 85 -53.90 -25.29 14.01
N SER A 86 -54.86 -26.23 13.99
CA SER A 86 -55.59 -26.68 15.18
C SER A 86 -54.67 -27.37 16.19
N LYS A 87 -53.69 -28.15 15.73
CA LYS A 87 -52.66 -28.75 16.58
C LYS A 87 -51.80 -27.67 17.26
N ILE A 88 -51.42 -26.61 16.55
CA ILE A 88 -50.68 -25.49 17.14
C ILE A 88 -51.55 -24.73 18.15
N GLU A 89 -52.81 -24.45 17.85
CA GLU A 89 -53.75 -23.79 18.77
C GLU A 89 -53.99 -24.60 20.05
N THR A 90 -54.17 -25.92 19.93
CA THR A 90 -54.34 -26.81 21.10
C THR A 90 -53.08 -26.87 21.96
N ILE A 91 -51.89 -26.92 21.37
CA ILE A 91 -50.63 -26.90 22.14
C ILE A 91 -50.46 -25.52 22.82
N LEU A 92 -50.73 -24.41 22.13
CA LEU A 92 -50.68 -23.07 22.73
C LEU A 92 -51.70 -22.87 23.86
N ALA A 93 -52.91 -23.42 23.73
CA ALA A 93 -53.96 -23.37 24.75
C ALA A 93 -53.68 -24.28 25.96
N SER A 94 -53.13 -25.48 25.76
CA SER A 94 -52.67 -26.34 26.87
C SER A 94 -51.56 -25.67 27.70
N THR A 95 -50.79 -24.79 27.07
CA THR A 95 -49.79 -23.97 27.76
C THR A 95 -50.43 -22.86 28.60
N GLU A 96 -51.55 -22.26 28.16
CA GLU A 96 -52.32 -21.25 28.91
C GLU A 96 -53.02 -21.81 30.15
N TYR A 97 -53.49 -23.07 30.09
CA TYR A 97 -54.06 -23.77 31.25
C TYR A 97 -53.03 -24.02 32.36
N SER A 98 -51.74 -24.08 32.00
CA SER A 98 -50.65 -24.23 32.97
C SER A 98 -50.34 -22.92 33.72
N GLN A 99 -50.72 -21.75 33.17
CA GLN A 99 -50.55 -20.45 33.82
C GLN A 99 -51.79 -20.03 34.64
N SER A 100 -52.99 -20.47 34.27
CA SER A 100 -54.26 -20.05 34.87
C SER A 100 -54.65 -20.83 36.13
N THR A 101 -53.93 -21.90 36.49
CA THR A 101 -54.17 -22.70 37.72
C THR A 101 -53.28 -22.33 38.91
N GLN A 102 -52.63 -21.16 38.89
CA GLN A 102 -51.97 -20.59 40.08
C GLN A 102 -52.50 -19.18 40.40
N ASN A 103 -53.74 -19.12 40.89
CA ASN A 103 -54.16 -18.02 41.77
C ASN A 103 -53.82 -18.41 43.22
N LEU A 104 -52.54 -18.29 43.61
CA LEU A 104 -52.05 -18.12 44.99
C LEU A 104 -50.69 -17.39 44.91
N PRO A 105 -50.42 -16.41 45.79
CA PRO A 105 -49.32 -15.48 45.61
C PRO A 105 -47.99 -16.04 46.14
N VAL A 106 -46.91 -15.37 45.73
CA VAL A 106 -45.51 -15.43 46.23
C VAL A 106 -44.53 -16.25 45.37
N ALA A 107 -43.98 -15.55 44.39
CA ALA A 107 -42.55 -15.30 44.23
C ALA A 107 -41.56 -16.22 45.00
N SER A 108 -41.29 -17.41 44.46
CA SER A 108 -39.95 -18.03 44.45
C SER A 108 -40.02 -19.34 43.68
N SER A 109 -39.12 -19.50 42.70
CA SER A 109 -38.96 -20.64 41.79
C SER A 109 -40.15 -21.00 40.88
N LEU A 110 -40.24 -20.36 39.72
CA LEU A 110 -40.68 -21.06 38.50
C LEU A 110 -39.79 -22.30 38.36
N ASP A 111 -40.35 -23.49 38.57
CA ASP A 111 -39.63 -24.75 38.50
C ASP A 111 -38.93 -24.88 37.15
N LEU A 112 -37.62 -25.12 37.16
CA LEU A 112 -36.79 -25.31 35.97
C LEU A 112 -37.43 -26.31 34.99
N ASN A 113 -38.07 -27.35 35.54
CA ASN A 113 -38.78 -28.39 34.80
C ASN A 113 -39.99 -27.86 34.03
N SER A 114 -40.75 -26.91 34.59
CA SER A 114 -41.91 -26.31 33.91
C SER A 114 -41.48 -25.45 32.71
N LEU A 115 -40.38 -24.70 32.85
CA LEU A 115 -39.79 -23.90 31.78
C LEU A 115 -39.19 -24.78 30.67
N ILE A 116 -38.51 -25.88 31.03
CA ILE A 116 -37.97 -26.84 30.06
C ILE A 116 -39.08 -27.53 29.27
N ILE A 117 -40.18 -27.91 29.93
CA ILE A 117 -41.35 -28.50 29.26
C ILE A 117 -41.96 -27.50 28.27
N GLN A 118 -42.11 -26.24 28.68
CA GLN A 118 -42.57 -25.17 27.78
C GLN A 118 -41.62 -24.97 26.59
N CYS A 119 -40.30 -24.95 26.79
CA CYS A 119 -39.33 -24.83 25.70
C CYS A 119 -39.39 -26.00 24.71
N ASN A 120 -39.44 -27.24 25.20
CA ASN A 120 -39.57 -28.43 24.35
C ASN A 120 -40.89 -28.47 23.56
N GLN A 121 -41.97 -27.96 24.16
CA GLN A 121 -43.25 -27.80 23.47
C GLN A 121 -43.18 -26.72 22.38
N LEU A 122 -42.49 -25.60 22.66
CA LEU A 122 -42.31 -24.53 21.67
C LEU A 122 -41.39 -24.97 20.52
N GLU A 123 -40.36 -25.77 20.76
CA GLU A 123 -39.51 -26.33 19.69
C GLU A 123 -40.31 -27.27 18.76
N ARG A 124 -41.22 -28.07 19.34
CA ARG A 124 -42.16 -28.89 18.55
C ARG A 124 -43.12 -28.01 17.75
N ILE A 125 -43.65 -26.93 18.34
CA ILE A 125 -44.49 -25.96 17.64
C ILE A 125 -43.71 -25.30 16.50
N ALA A 126 -42.44 -24.95 16.69
CA ALA A 126 -41.63 -24.28 15.69
C ALA A 126 -41.42 -25.15 14.43
N ASN A 127 -41.22 -26.46 14.61
CA ASN A 127 -41.13 -27.42 13.52
C ASN A 127 -42.45 -27.60 12.76
N GLU A 128 -43.57 -27.64 13.47
CA GLU A 128 -44.92 -27.71 12.87
C GLU A 128 -45.28 -26.39 12.16
N PHE A 129 -44.87 -25.25 12.73
CA PHE A 129 -45.08 -23.94 12.14
C PHE A 129 -44.33 -23.79 10.80
N ASN A 130 -43.12 -24.33 10.68
CA ASN A 130 -42.40 -24.36 9.41
C ASN A 130 -43.14 -25.14 8.32
N GLN A 131 -43.76 -26.27 8.68
CA GLN A 131 -44.60 -27.03 7.75
C GLN A 131 -45.82 -26.20 7.32
N VAL A 132 -46.44 -25.48 8.26
CA VAL A 132 -47.54 -24.55 7.98
C VAL A 132 -47.09 -23.42 7.04
N SER A 133 -45.94 -22.79 7.29
CA SER A 133 -45.38 -21.74 6.41
C SER A 133 -45.12 -22.26 4.99
N TYR A 134 -44.62 -23.49 4.85
CA TYR A 134 -44.46 -24.15 3.54
C TYR A 134 -45.81 -24.34 2.84
N PHE A 135 -46.82 -24.88 3.52
CA PHE A 135 -48.14 -25.09 2.94
C PHE A 135 -48.87 -23.78 2.64
N LEU A 136 -48.65 -22.71 3.41
CA LEU A 136 -49.13 -21.36 3.10
C LEU A 136 -48.50 -20.82 1.82
N HIS A 137 -47.19 -20.98 1.63
CA HIS A 137 -46.49 -20.56 0.42
C HIS A 137 -47.00 -21.31 -0.83
N VAL A 138 -47.21 -22.63 -0.72
CA VAL A 138 -47.78 -23.45 -1.81
C VAL A 138 -49.26 -23.11 -2.06
N GLY A 139 -50.01 -22.76 -1.02
CA GLY A 139 -51.44 -22.45 -1.06
C GLY A 139 -51.81 -21.01 -1.42
N ASN A 140 -50.83 -20.11 -1.64
CA ASN A 140 -51.02 -18.65 -1.74
C ASN A 140 -51.97 -18.17 -2.87
N LYS A 141 -52.41 -19.08 -3.76
CA LYS A 141 -53.36 -18.82 -4.85
C LYS A 141 -54.84 -18.83 -4.42
N PHE A 142 -55.16 -19.24 -3.19
CA PHE A 142 -56.55 -19.42 -2.75
C PHE A 142 -57.02 -18.30 -1.81
N PRO A 143 -58.21 -17.68 -2.03
CA PRO A 143 -58.74 -16.60 -1.18
C PRO A 143 -58.89 -16.98 0.30
N PHE A 144 -59.13 -18.25 0.58
CA PHE A 144 -59.25 -18.80 1.95
C PHE A 144 -57.94 -18.72 2.75
N VAL A 145 -56.79 -18.76 2.08
CA VAL A 145 -55.47 -18.63 2.73
C VAL A 145 -55.32 -17.27 3.40
N THR A 146 -56.05 -16.23 2.98
CA THR A 146 -56.02 -14.92 3.66
C THR A 146 -56.59 -14.97 5.08
N LYS A 147 -57.65 -15.75 5.31
CA LYS A 147 -58.29 -15.90 6.64
C LYS A 147 -57.42 -16.74 7.57
N ILE A 148 -56.88 -17.84 7.07
CA ILE A 148 -55.95 -18.70 7.82
C ILE A 148 -54.58 -18.02 8.03
N SER A 149 -54.12 -17.18 7.09
CA SER A 149 -52.89 -16.41 7.23
C SER A 149 -53.00 -15.35 8.34
N GLN A 150 -54.17 -14.74 8.52
CA GLN A 150 -54.40 -13.80 9.63
C GLN A 150 -54.37 -14.51 10.99
N THR A 151 -54.98 -15.69 11.11
CA THR A 151 -54.94 -16.48 12.36
C THR A 151 -53.55 -17.03 12.62
N ILE A 152 -52.84 -17.49 11.60
CA ILE A 152 -51.45 -17.94 11.71
C ILE A 152 -50.53 -16.77 12.08
N SER A 153 -50.74 -15.56 11.57
CA SER A 153 -49.95 -14.39 11.94
C SER A 153 -50.18 -13.96 13.40
N THR A 154 -51.38 -14.14 13.94
CA THR A 154 -51.67 -13.89 15.36
C THR A 154 -51.05 -14.97 16.26
N ILE A 155 -51.12 -16.23 15.83
CA ILE A 155 -50.40 -17.35 16.46
C ILE A 155 -48.89 -17.12 16.42
N GLU A 156 -48.35 -16.66 15.30
CA GLU A 156 -46.93 -16.37 15.12
C GLU A 156 -46.48 -15.26 16.07
N LYS A 157 -47.26 -14.18 16.22
CA LYS A 157 -46.97 -13.10 17.16
C LYS A 157 -46.98 -13.58 18.60
N THR A 158 -48.02 -14.30 19.02
CA THR A 158 -48.13 -14.83 20.39
C THR A 158 -47.03 -15.85 20.70
N PHE A 159 -46.65 -16.68 19.71
CA PHE A 159 -45.54 -17.61 19.80
C PHE A 159 -44.19 -16.88 19.89
N THR A 160 -43.95 -15.86 19.06
CA THR A 160 -42.73 -15.06 19.14
C THR A 160 -42.62 -14.34 20.46
N ASP A 161 -43.69 -13.70 20.95
CA ASP A 161 -43.70 -12.96 22.23
C ASP A 161 -43.37 -13.88 23.41
N ARG A 162 -43.90 -15.12 23.40
CA ARG A 162 -43.59 -16.13 24.42
C ARG A 162 -42.14 -16.61 24.34
N LEU A 163 -41.64 -16.87 23.13
CA LEU A 163 -40.24 -17.19 22.91
C LEU A 163 -39.33 -16.04 23.32
N GLU A 164 -39.69 -14.77 23.09
CA GLU A 164 -38.90 -13.61 23.54
C GLU A 164 -38.79 -13.57 25.07
N ASN A 165 -39.90 -13.82 25.77
CA ASN A 165 -39.94 -13.81 27.24
C ASN A 165 -39.10 -14.95 27.82
N LEU A 166 -39.25 -16.18 27.31
CA LEU A 166 -38.46 -17.34 27.75
C LEU A 166 -36.98 -17.20 27.41
N LEU A 167 -36.65 -16.65 26.24
CA LEU A 167 -35.26 -16.37 25.87
C LEU A 167 -34.67 -15.27 26.78
N THR A 168 -35.45 -14.25 27.13
CA THR A 168 -35.03 -13.19 28.05
C THR A 168 -34.78 -13.73 29.47
N GLU A 169 -35.65 -14.62 29.97
CA GLU A 169 -35.44 -15.31 31.25
C GLU A 169 -34.27 -16.29 31.21
N GLY A 170 -34.12 -17.02 30.10
CA GLY A 170 -33.00 -17.91 29.83
C GLY A 170 -31.65 -17.19 29.86
N PHE A 171 -31.56 -16.01 29.26
CA PHE A 171 -30.36 -15.16 29.31
C PHE A 171 -30.11 -14.58 30.70
N ARG A 172 -31.15 -14.11 31.42
CA ARG A 172 -30.99 -13.55 32.78
C ARG A 172 -30.54 -14.58 33.80
N ARG A 173 -30.96 -15.83 33.67
CA ARG A 173 -30.67 -16.92 34.61
C ARG A 173 -29.55 -17.86 34.15
N GLN A 174 -29.01 -17.65 32.94
CA GLN A 174 -27.96 -18.46 32.31
C GLN A 174 -28.30 -19.97 32.26
N TYR A 175 -29.51 -20.31 31.81
CA TYR A 175 -29.90 -21.72 31.65
C TYR A 175 -29.59 -22.23 30.23
N PRO A 176 -28.53 -23.04 30.03
CA PRO A 176 -28.06 -23.41 28.70
C PRO A 176 -29.09 -24.19 27.89
N GLN A 177 -29.83 -25.09 28.54
CA GLN A 177 -30.85 -25.94 27.89
C GLN A 177 -32.05 -25.15 27.35
N ILE A 178 -32.48 -24.12 28.09
CA ILE A 178 -33.60 -23.24 27.71
C ILE A 178 -33.17 -22.35 26.55
N VAL A 179 -31.97 -21.77 26.64
CA VAL A 179 -31.41 -20.94 25.57
C VAL A 179 -31.21 -21.78 24.30
N GLU A 180 -30.67 -22.99 24.41
CA GLU A 180 -30.45 -23.89 23.27
C GLU A 180 -31.77 -24.26 22.55
N SER A 181 -32.80 -24.66 23.29
CA SER A 181 -34.11 -25.00 22.70
C SER A 181 -34.82 -23.77 22.11
N CYS A 182 -34.70 -22.60 22.75
CA CYS A 182 -35.23 -21.35 22.20
C CYS A 182 -34.49 -20.93 20.93
N LEU A 183 -33.16 -21.00 20.89
CA LEU A 183 -32.36 -20.69 19.71
C LEU A 183 -32.61 -21.67 18.56
N THR A 184 -32.85 -22.94 18.88
CA THR A 184 -33.25 -23.95 17.87
C THR A 184 -34.63 -23.62 17.30
N SER A 185 -35.57 -23.18 18.15
CA SER A 185 -36.90 -22.72 17.72
C SER A 185 -36.84 -21.44 16.88
N PHE A 186 -35.96 -20.49 17.19
CA PHE A 186 -35.75 -19.29 16.37
C PHE A 186 -35.03 -19.59 15.05
N ALA A 187 -34.15 -20.59 15.03
CA ALA A 187 -33.47 -21.05 13.83
C ALA A 187 -34.44 -21.76 12.89
N SER A 188 -35.32 -22.62 13.42
CA SER A 188 -36.37 -23.26 12.63
C SER A 188 -37.29 -22.20 12.02
N LEU A 189 -37.69 -21.18 12.77
CA LEU A 189 -38.52 -20.07 12.25
C LEU A 189 -37.81 -19.14 11.25
N ASN A 190 -36.52 -19.34 10.94
CA ASN A 190 -35.69 -18.38 10.17
C ASN A 190 -35.69 -16.95 10.74
N LYS A 191 -35.91 -16.79 12.05
CA LYS A 191 -35.94 -15.50 12.76
C LYS A 191 -34.69 -15.28 13.62
N GLN A 192 -33.54 -15.76 13.14
CA GLN A 192 -32.23 -15.58 13.76
C GLN A 192 -31.92 -14.12 14.19
N PRO A 193 -32.16 -13.07 13.37
CA PRO A 193 -31.83 -11.69 13.76
C PRO A 193 -32.72 -11.17 14.92
N THR A 194 -33.91 -11.74 15.10
CA THR A 194 -34.81 -11.36 16.21
C THR A 194 -34.26 -11.87 17.53
N ALA A 195 -33.77 -13.11 17.57
CA ALA A 195 -33.13 -13.69 18.75
C ALA A 195 -31.84 -12.93 19.14
N GLU A 196 -31.06 -12.54 18.14
CA GLU A 196 -29.87 -11.68 18.28
C GLU A 196 -30.23 -10.29 18.87
N ALA A 197 -31.28 -9.64 18.37
CA ALA A 197 -31.77 -8.37 18.91
C ALA A 197 -32.28 -8.49 20.35
N ILE A 198 -32.95 -9.59 20.69
CA ILE A 198 -33.42 -9.87 22.07
C ILE A 198 -32.23 -10.05 23.00
N PHE A 199 -31.19 -10.77 22.57
CA PHE A 199 -29.94 -10.90 23.34
C PHE A 199 -29.28 -9.54 23.60
N SER A 200 -29.22 -8.69 22.56
CA SER A 200 -28.73 -7.32 22.68
C SER A 200 -29.52 -6.51 23.73
N ARG A 201 -30.86 -6.53 23.64
CA ARG A 201 -31.75 -5.78 24.55
C ARG A 201 -31.70 -6.30 26.00
N ALA A 202 -31.65 -7.62 26.18
CA ALA A 202 -31.81 -8.27 27.47
C ALA A 202 -30.54 -8.28 28.32
N LEU A 203 -29.37 -8.49 27.70
CA LEU A 203 -28.11 -8.72 28.42
C LEU A 203 -27.02 -7.71 28.04
N VAL A 204 -26.86 -7.42 26.75
CA VAL A 204 -25.76 -6.56 26.26
C VAL A 204 -25.96 -5.10 26.67
N HIS A 205 -27.11 -4.48 26.36
CA HIS A 205 -27.39 -3.08 26.73
C HIS A 205 -27.27 -2.77 28.23
N PRO A 206 -27.89 -3.53 29.16
CA PRO A 206 -27.78 -3.24 30.58
C PRO A 206 -26.35 -3.45 31.11
N SER A 207 -25.63 -4.46 30.64
CA SER A 207 -24.23 -4.70 31.06
C SER A 207 -23.27 -3.66 30.49
N LEU A 208 -23.42 -3.28 29.22
CA LEU A 208 -22.62 -2.22 28.60
C LEU A 208 -22.86 -0.85 29.24
N SER A 209 -24.10 -0.53 29.63
CA SER A 209 -24.39 0.72 30.34
C SER A 209 -23.70 0.83 31.71
N LYS A 210 -23.45 -0.31 32.38
CA LYS A 210 -22.68 -0.37 33.63
C LYS A 210 -21.17 -0.22 33.39
N ILE A 211 -20.67 -0.82 32.29
CA ILE A 211 -19.25 -0.78 31.91
C ILE A 211 -18.85 0.62 31.40
N LEU A 212 -19.75 1.29 30.67
CA LEU A 212 -19.56 2.61 30.06
C LEU A 212 -20.25 3.73 30.88
N THR A 213 -20.13 3.68 32.21
CA THR A 213 -20.60 4.77 33.07
C THR A 213 -19.76 6.04 32.85
N PRO A 214 -20.38 7.24 32.77
CA PRO A 214 -19.72 8.50 32.43
C PRO A 214 -18.62 8.93 33.43
N THR A 215 -18.60 8.36 34.63
CA THR A 215 -17.52 8.53 35.62
C THR A 215 -16.21 7.82 35.23
N SER A 216 -16.22 6.96 34.21
CA SER A 216 -15.05 6.19 33.77
C SER A 216 -14.31 6.83 32.58
N ILE A 217 -14.90 7.84 31.93
CA ILE A 217 -14.38 8.52 30.74
C ILE A 217 -14.63 10.03 30.91
N GLY A 218 -13.70 10.68 31.62
CA GLY A 218 -13.56 12.10 31.96
C GLY A 218 -14.69 13.11 31.71
N ASP A 219 -15.36 13.53 32.80
CA ASP A 219 -15.71 14.95 33.00
C ASP A 219 -14.49 15.73 33.54
N PRO A 220 -14.37 17.05 33.28
CA PRO A 220 -13.27 17.88 33.79
C PRO A 220 -13.30 17.94 35.34
N PRO A 221 -12.15 18.05 36.02
CA PRO A 221 -12.14 18.28 37.46
C PRO A 221 -12.75 19.65 37.73
N THR A 222 -13.83 19.69 38.50
CA THR A 222 -14.40 20.92 39.05
C THR A 222 -13.60 21.47 40.24
N SER A 223 -12.42 20.91 40.55
CA SER A 223 -11.57 21.37 41.65
C SER A 223 -10.13 21.66 41.22
N PRO A 224 -9.56 22.85 41.51
CA PRO A 224 -8.23 23.27 41.05
C PRO A 224 -7.04 22.56 41.71
N LEU A 225 -7.26 21.64 42.68
CA LEU A 225 -6.22 21.16 43.60
C LEU A 225 -5.54 19.83 43.21
N ASP A 226 -6.05 19.09 42.22
CA ASP A 226 -5.48 17.78 41.81
C ASP A 226 -4.62 17.87 40.53
N GLN A 227 -3.70 18.82 40.45
CA GLN A 227 -2.75 18.94 39.33
C GLN A 227 -1.49 18.06 39.48
N THR A 228 -1.36 17.31 40.58
CA THR A 228 -0.14 16.54 40.90
C THR A 228 -0.29 15.03 40.70
N SER A 229 -1.44 14.53 40.26
CA SER A 229 -1.63 13.10 39.94
C SER A 229 -1.64 12.90 38.40
N PRO A 230 -0.80 12.00 37.86
CA PRO A 230 -0.78 11.72 36.43
C PRO A 230 -2.13 11.13 36.01
N ARG A 231 -2.85 11.83 35.12
CA ARG A 231 -4.09 11.31 34.50
C ARG A 231 -3.80 9.95 33.86
N PRO A 232 -4.60 8.90 34.11
CA PRO A 232 -4.31 7.58 33.57
C PRO A 232 -4.46 7.60 32.05
N GLN A 233 -3.34 7.49 31.32
CA GLN A 233 -3.23 7.52 29.86
C GLN A 233 -3.99 6.38 29.11
N ASN A 234 -4.82 5.57 29.79
CA ASN A 234 -5.37 4.32 29.26
C ASN A 234 -6.85 4.10 29.63
N GLU A 235 -7.70 5.11 29.49
CA GLU A 235 -9.14 4.99 29.82
C GLU A 235 -9.85 4.01 28.86
N LEU A 236 -9.61 4.12 27.56
CA LEU A 236 -10.22 3.27 26.53
C LEU A 236 -9.76 1.80 26.66
N SER A 237 -8.46 1.56 26.87
CA SER A 237 -7.89 0.22 27.04
C SER A 237 -8.52 -0.51 28.24
N ARG A 238 -8.82 0.20 29.35
CA ARG A 238 -9.53 -0.38 30.50
C ARG A 238 -10.98 -0.75 30.16
N VAL A 239 -11.66 0.06 29.37
CA VAL A 239 -13.02 -0.26 28.90
C VAL A 239 -13.01 -1.51 28.02
N TYR A 240 -12.05 -1.63 27.10
CA TYR A 240 -11.89 -2.84 26.29
C TYR A 240 -11.60 -4.08 27.13
N ILE A 241 -10.69 -4.01 28.09
CA ILE A 241 -10.39 -5.15 28.99
C ILE A 241 -11.63 -5.56 29.80
N LYS A 242 -12.38 -4.60 30.35
CA LYS A 242 -13.62 -4.89 31.08
C LYS A 242 -14.68 -5.52 30.18
N MET A 243 -14.77 -5.10 28.91
CA MET A 243 -15.69 -5.70 27.96
C MET A 243 -15.28 -7.14 27.60
N LEU A 244 -14.00 -7.39 27.34
CA LEU A 244 -13.50 -8.74 27.07
C LEU A 244 -13.75 -9.67 28.26
N ALA A 245 -13.45 -9.23 29.49
CA ALA A 245 -13.73 -10.00 30.70
C ALA A 245 -15.23 -10.28 30.90
N TRP A 246 -16.10 -9.36 30.47
CA TRP A 246 -17.54 -9.58 30.48
C TRP A 246 -17.98 -10.62 29.45
N ILE A 247 -17.43 -10.57 28.23
CA ILE A 247 -17.66 -11.59 27.19
C ILE A 247 -17.20 -12.96 27.69
N ASP A 248 -16.02 -13.04 28.31
CA ASP A 248 -15.50 -14.28 28.89
C ASP A 248 -16.44 -14.83 29.98
N ARG A 249 -16.96 -13.96 30.86
CA ARG A 249 -17.81 -14.41 31.97
C ARG A 249 -19.23 -14.79 31.56
N GLU A 250 -19.84 -14.03 30.65
CA GLU A 250 -21.28 -14.09 30.40
C GLU A 250 -21.65 -14.62 29.00
N CYS A 251 -20.71 -14.71 28.05
CA CYS A 251 -21.01 -15.12 26.68
C CYS A 251 -20.35 -16.44 26.27
N LEU A 252 -19.35 -16.97 27.00
CA LEU A 252 -18.69 -18.24 26.63
C LEU A 252 -19.65 -19.41 26.52
N TYR A 253 -20.63 -19.52 27.44
CA TYR A 253 -21.64 -20.59 27.36
C TYR A 253 -22.48 -20.51 26.07
N LEU A 254 -22.73 -19.32 25.55
CA LEU A 254 -23.47 -19.13 24.29
C LEU A 254 -22.63 -19.55 23.10
N PHE A 255 -21.35 -19.20 23.10
CA PHE A 255 -20.43 -19.61 22.05
C PHE A 255 -20.25 -21.13 22.04
N GLU A 256 -20.15 -21.79 23.20
CA GLU A 256 -20.11 -23.26 23.27
C GLU A 256 -21.37 -23.90 22.68
N ILE A 257 -22.56 -23.37 22.99
CA ILE A 257 -23.84 -23.89 22.46
C ILE A 257 -23.95 -23.67 20.95
N THR A 258 -23.52 -22.52 20.42
CA THR A 258 -23.61 -22.23 18.98
C THR A 258 -22.62 -23.03 18.14
N HIS A 259 -21.43 -23.35 18.66
CA HIS A 259 -20.43 -24.16 17.95
C HIS A 259 -20.70 -25.68 18.10
N SER A 260 -21.42 -26.11 19.13
CA SER A 260 -21.69 -27.54 19.38
C SER A 260 -22.77 -28.13 18.46
N ARG A 261 -23.67 -27.31 17.90
CA ARG A 261 -24.79 -27.80 17.08
C ARG A 261 -24.81 -27.20 15.67
N PRO A 262 -24.87 -28.03 14.62
CA PRO A 262 -24.91 -27.55 13.25
C PRO A 262 -26.17 -26.77 12.87
N ALA A 263 -27.27 -26.99 13.59
CA ALA A 263 -28.51 -26.21 13.42
C ALA A 263 -28.38 -24.74 13.89
N LEU A 264 -27.34 -24.40 14.66
CA LEU A 264 -27.13 -23.08 15.27
C LEU A 264 -25.96 -22.31 14.65
N HIS A 265 -25.25 -22.86 13.65
CA HIS A 265 -24.13 -22.19 12.97
C HIS A 265 -24.52 -20.89 12.22
N GLY A 266 -25.82 -20.60 12.07
CA GLY A 266 -26.30 -19.36 11.44
C GLY A 266 -26.31 -18.13 12.36
N TYR A 267 -26.07 -18.30 13.66
CA TYR A 267 -26.08 -17.19 14.62
C TYR A 267 -24.74 -16.45 14.68
N ASN A 268 -24.78 -15.12 14.63
CA ASN A 268 -23.61 -14.27 14.75
C ASN A 268 -23.82 -13.19 15.83
N PHE A 269 -23.85 -13.65 17.09
CA PHE A 269 -24.08 -12.78 18.24
C PHE A 269 -23.01 -11.68 18.40
N ILE A 270 -21.75 -11.96 18.09
CA ILE A 270 -20.67 -10.97 18.20
C ILE A 270 -20.90 -9.82 17.20
N THR A 271 -21.09 -10.15 15.93
CA THR A 271 -21.21 -9.16 14.85
C THR A 271 -22.51 -8.38 14.92
N ARG A 272 -23.61 -9.04 15.28
CA ARG A 272 -24.96 -8.45 15.17
C ARG A 272 -25.54 -7.96 16.49
N SER A 273 -25.08 -8.51 17.63
CA SER A 273 -25.69 -8.23 18.94
C SER A 273 -24.74 -7.57 19.94
N ILE A 274 -23.44 -7.87 19.89
CA ILE A 274 -22.48 -7.38 20.90
C ILE A 274 -21.77 -6.12 20.40
N PHE A 275 -21.17 -6.17 19.21
CA PHE A 275 -20.34 -5.07 18.69
C PHE A 275 -21.14 -3.80 18.31
N PRO A 276 -22.31 -3.87 17.65
CA PRO A 276 -23.04 -2.65 17.25
C PRO A 276 -23.52 -1.81 18.45
N PRO A 277 -24.18 -2.36 19.49
CA PRO A 277 -24.56 -1.59 20.68
C PRO A 277 -23.37 -1.00 21.42
N PHE A 278 -22.26 -1.73 21.47
CA PHE A 278 -21.03 -1.24 22.05
C PHE A 278 -20.47 -0.05 21.29
N PHE A 279 -20.39 -0.13 19.96
CA PHE A 279 -19.92 0.98 19.13
C PHE A 279 -20.80 2.23 19.27
N GLU A 280 -22.13 2.07 19.33
CA GLU A 280 -23.05 3.18 19.55
C GLU A 280 -22.85 3.85 20.91
N LEU A 281 -22.69 3.07 21.98
CA LEU A 281 -22.45 3.61 23.32
C LEU A 281 -21.09 4.29 23.43
N LEU A 282 -20.06 3.71 22.80
CA LEU A 282 -18.74 4.32 22.72
C LEU A 282 -18.77 5.61 21.88
N GLN A 283 -19.60 5.68 20.83
CA GLN A 283 -19.81 6.91 20.07
C GLN A 283 -20.47 8.02 20.89
N LYS A 284 -21.45 7.67 21.72
CA LYS A 284 -22.16 8.63 22.57
C LYS A 284 -21.31 9.11 23.75
N ASN A 285 -20.63 8.19 24.43
CA ASN A 285 -19.95 8.47 25.70
C ASN A 285 -18.47 8.85 25.51
N ALA A 286 -17.84 8.44 24.42
CA ALA A 286 -16.39 8.60 24.20
C ALA A 286 -16.07 9.25 22.85
N SER A 287 -16.89 10.20 22.38
CA SER A 287 -16.65 10.93 21.12
C SER A 287 -15.30 11.66 21.08
N ARG A 288 -14.83 12.15 22.23
CA ARG A 288 -13.52 12.82 22.40
C ARG A 288 -12.33 11.90 22.16
N VAL A 289 -12.48 10.60 22.35
CA VAL A 289 -11.39 9.62 22.19
C VAL A 289 -10.95 9.49 20.73
N PHE A 290 -11.86 9.77 19.79
CA PHE A 290 -11.55 9.80 18.36
C PHE A 290 -10.91 11.11 17.87
N SER A 291 -10.68 12.07 18.75
CA SER A 291 -10.12 13.37 18.38
C SER A 291 -8.66 13.24 17.96
N THR A 292 -8.33 13.76 16.78
CA THR A 292 -6.96 13.77 16.24
C THR A 292 -6.08 14.87 16.82
N VAL A 293 -6.65 15.80 17.62
CA VAL A 293 -5.94 16.99 18.14
C VAL A 293 -4.74 16.62 19.01
N ARG A 294 -4.83 15.51 19.78
CA ARG A 294 -3.71 14.98 20.56
C ARG A 294 -3.22 13.70 19.90
N SER A 295 -2.18 13.86 19.06
CA SER A 295 -1.69 12.78 18.20
C SER A 295 -1.20 11.55 18.99
N ASP A 296 -0.54 11.73 20.13
CA ASP A 296 -0.01 10.61 20.92
C ASP A 296 -1.13 9.77 21.56
N ILE A 297 -2.13 10.43 22.14
CA ILE A 297 -3.31 9.77 22.72
C ILE A 297 -4.16 9.10 21.63
N PHE A 298 -4.26 9.70 20.44
CA PHE A 298 -4.94 9.10 19.31
C PHE A 298 -4.26 7.80 18.86
N TYR A 299 -2.93 7.78 18.80
CA TYR A 299 -2.14 6.58 18.48
C TYR A 299 -2.41 5.46 19.49
N GLU A 300 -2.25 5.72 20.80
CA GLU A 300 -2.43 4.72 21.85
C GLU A 300 -3.85 4.13 21.83
N ASN A 301 -4.86 4.98 21.68
CA ASN A 301 -6.25 4.57 21.60
C ASN A 301 -6.55 3.73 20.36
N TYR A 302 -6.01 4.12 19.20
CA TYR A 302 -6.16 3.35 17.97
C TYR A 302 -5.50 1.97 18.08
N VAL A 303 -4.29 1.89 18.61
CA VAL A 303 -3.60 0.60 18.82
C VAL A 303 -4.40 -0.29 19.75
N ALA A 304 -4.90 0.25 20.86
CA ALA A 304 -5.77 -0.48 21.79
C ALA A 304 -7.08 -0.96 21.12
N SER A 305 -7.66 -0.15 20.23
CA SER A 305 -8.85 -0.52 19.45
C SER A 305 -8.60 -1.67 18.48
N ILE A 306 -7.45 -1.68 17.80
CA ILE A 306 -7.08 -2.77 16.88
C ILE A 306 -6.77 -4.04 17.67
N GLU A 307 -6.03 -3.95 18.78
CA GLU A 307 -5.76 -5.10 19.66
C GLU A 307 -7.07 -5.69 20.21
N PHE A 308 -8.03 -4.84 20.59
CA PHE A 308 -9.36 -5.27 20.99
C PHE A 308 -10.10 -6.01 19.87
N LEU A 309 -10.08 -5.50 18.64
CA LEU A 309 -10.65 -6.22 17.49
C LEU A 309 -9.98 -7.56 17.25
N MET A 310 -8.65 -7.65 17.35
CA MET A 310 -7.91 -8.92 17.21
C MET A 310 -8.30 -9.93 18.29
N LYS A 311 -8.46 -9.47 19.54
CA LYS A 311 -8.98 -10.33 20.63
C LYS A 311 -10.42 -10.76 20.40
N LEU A 312 -11.26 -9.90 19.81
CA LEU A 312 -12.61 -10.27 19.42
C LEU A 312 -12.62 -11.33 18.30
N GLU A 313 -11.71 -11.21 17.33
CA GLU A 313 -11.56 -12.19 16.24
C GLU A 313 -11.21 -13.59 16.75
N ASN A 314 -10.46 -13.69 17.85
CA ASN A 314 -10.11 -14.98 18.46
C ASN A 314 -11.33 -15.78 18.97
N TYR A 315 -12.45 -15.13 19.31
CA TYR A 315 -13.66 -15.84 19.74
C TYR A 315 -14.40 -16.55 18.61
N PHE A 316 -14.07 -16.27 17.34
CA PHE A 316 -14.65 -16.95 16.18
C PHE A 316 -13.95 -18.27 15.82
N GLY A 317 -12.83 -18.61 16.48
CA GLY A 317 -12.14 -19.89 16.31
C GLY A 317 -11.82 -20.24 14.85
N ASN A 318 -12.37 -21.36 14.35
CA ASN A 318 -12.13 -21.88 13.01
C ASN A 318 -13.16 -21.43 11.95
N ASP A 319 -14.20 -20.69 12.33
CA ASP A 319 -15.33 -20.34 11.46
C ASP A 319 -14.99 -19.12 10.57
N ARG A 320 -14.27 -19.41 9.48
CA ARG A 320 -13.79 -18.39 8.53
C ARG A 320 -14.90 -17.54 7.92
N GLU A 321 -16.08 -18.11 7.68
CA GLU A 321 -17.20 -17.39 7.08
C GLU A 321 -17.78 -16.32 8.01
N LEU A 322 -17.93 -16.64 9.31
CA LEU A 322 -18.41 -15.68 10.31
C LEU A 322 -17.40 -14.57 10.57
N LEU A 323 -16.10 -14.88 10.51
CA LEU A 323 -15.02 -13.91 10.62
C LEU A 323 -15.00 -12.93 9.44
N VAL A 324 -15.19 -13.43 8.20
CA VAL A 324 -15.33 -12.56 7.02
C VAL A 324 -16.56 -11.65 7.16
N GLN A 325 -17.70 -12.20 7.59
CA GLN A 325 -18.90 -11.41 7.84
C GLN A 325 -18.71 -10.35 8.94
N PHE A 326 -17.91 -10.63 9.98
CA PHE A 326 -17.57 -9.66 11.01
C PHE A 326 -16.72 -8.52 10.46
N ARG A 327 -15.66 -8.84 9.71
CA ARG A 327 -14.77 -7.85 9.08
C ARG A 327 -15.50 -6.97 8.06
N ASP A 328 -16.41 -7.57 7.29
CA ASP A 328 -17.22 -6.87 6.30
C ASP A 328 -18.45 -6.17 6.90
N SER A 329 -18.71 -6.34 8.19
CA SER A 329 -19.87 -5.75 8.84
C SER A 329 -19.83 -4.22 8.81
N LEU A 330 -21.00 -3.61 8.59
CA LEU A 330 -21.15 -2.16 8.56
C LEU A 330 -20.67 -1.49 9.86
N ALA A 331 -20.84 -2.16 11.01
CA ALA A 331 -20.42 -1.66 12.31
C ALA A 331 -18.89 -1.56 12.42
N VAL A 332 -18.15 -2.60 12.03
CA VAL A 332 -16.68 -2.59 12.02
C VAL A 332 -16.14 -1.59 11.02
N GLN A 333 -16.72 -1.51 9.81
CA GLN A 333 -16.33 -0.52 8.82
C GLN A 333 -16.55 0.92 9.31
N ASN A 334 -17.69 1.20 9.95
CA ASN A 334 -17.98 2.52 10.51
C ASN A 334 -17.07 2.86 11.69
N PHE A 335 -16.75 1.86 12.53
CA PHE A 335 -15.78 2.01 13.60
C PHE A 335 -14.40 2.40 13.06
N LEU A 336 -13.89 1.67 12.07
CA LEU A 336 -12.60 1.97 11.44
C LEU A 336 -12.61 3.32 10.70
N LYS A 337 -13.68 3.67 9.98
CA LYS A 337 -13.81 4.97 9.29
C LYS A 337 -13.82 6.15 10.26
N LYS A 338 -14.32 5.95 11.48
CA LYS A 338 -14.37 7.00 12.49
C LYS A 338 -12.98 7.36 13.01
N TRP A 339 -12.06 6.41 13.00
CA TRP A 339 -10.64 6.70 13.16
C TRP A 339 -10.16 7.40 11.89
N ASN A 340 -10.10 8.74 11.92
CA ASN A 340 -9.61 9.53 10.81
C ASN A 340 -8.07 9.46 10.75
N ILE A 341 -7.57 8.29 10.36
CA ILE A 341 -6.14 7.97 10.25
C ILE A 341 -5.46 8.92 9.26
N PHE A 342 -6.18 9.41 8.25
CA PHE A 342 -5.65 10.40 7.31
C PHE A 342 -5.40 11.77 7.96
N ALA A 343 -6.34 12.29 8.77
CA ALA A 343 -6.11 13.53 9.49
C ALA A 343 -4.97 13.41 10.51
N TYR A 344 -4.81 12.24 11.14
CA TYR A 344 -3.64 11.94 11.97
C TYR A 344 -2.33 12.03 11.16
N PHE A 345 -2.29 11.41 9.97
CA PHE A 345 -1.15 11.52 9.07
C PHE A 345 -0.87 12.98 8.67
N GLN A 346 -1.90 13.79 8.39
CA GLN A 346 -1.72 15.20 8.03
C GLN A 346 -1.08 16.02 9.14
N LEU A 347 -1.46 15.78 10.41
CA LEU A 347 -0.83 16.45 11.54
C LEU A 347 0.64 16.06 11.68
N LYS A 348 0.95 14.76 11.69
CA LYS A 348 2.35 14.30 11.76
C LYS A 348 3.16 14.72 10.53
N PHE A 349 2.55 14.75 9.33
CA PHE A 349 3.18 15.28 8.13
C PHE A 349 3.57 16.74 8.30
N ARG A 350 2.67 17.59 8.81
CA ARG A 350 2.96 19.01 9.05
C ARG A 350 4.06 19.18 10.10
N ASP A 351 4.04 18.40 11.17
CA ASP A 351 5.05 18.49 12.23
C ASP A 351 6.44 18.09 11.70
N ILE A 352 6.53 17.04 10.88
CA ILE A 352 7.80 16.54 10.32
C ILE A 352 8.27 17.40 9.15
N ALA A 353 7.41 17.60 8.14
CA ALA A 353 7.76 18.31 6.92
C ALA A 353 7.87 19.82 7.14
N GLY A 354 7.01 20.41 7.98
CA GLY A 354 7.08 21.83 8.34
C GLY A 354 8.34 22.15 9.13
N GLY A 355 8.65 21.35 10.16
CA GLY A 355 9.89 21.52 10.91
C GLY A 355 11.16 21.34 10.06
N LEU A 356 11.10 20.57 8.98
CA LEU A 356 12.18 20.47 8.00
C LEU A 356 12.23 21.70 7.08
N GLU A 357 11.09 22.17 6.58
CA GLU A 357 11.00 23.36 5.72
C GLU A 357 11.52 24.60 6.45
N ASP A 358 11.14 24.80 7.70
CA ASP A 358 11.60 25.93 8.52
C ASP A 358 13.14 25.99 8.59
N VAL A 359 13.80 24.84 8.78
CA VAL A 359 15.27 24.73 8.85
C VAL A 359 15.94 24.86 7.48
N LEU A 360 15.25 24.47 6.39
CA LEU A 360 15.79 24.59 5.03
C LEU A 360 15.62 26.02 4.46
N GLU A 361 14.61 26.76 4.91
CA GLU A 361 14.35 28.16 4.54
C GLU A 361 15.19 29.17 5.32
N GLU A 362 15.65 28.82 6.53
CA GLU A 362 16.63 29.62 7.26
C GLU A 362 17.88 29.85 6.39
N LYS A 363 18.34 31.11 6.34
CA LYS A 363 19.56 31.46 5.61
C LYS A 363 20.71 30.62 6.14
N ILE A 364 21.46 30.03 5.22
CA ILE A 364 22.61 29.17 5.56
C ILE A 364 23.62 30.01 6.34
N ASN A 365 23.62 29.85 7.66
CA ASN A 365 24.62 30.44 8.52
C ASN A 365 25.87 29.56 8.44
N PHE A 366 26.80 29.94 7.55
CA PHE A 366 28.17 29.45 7.55
C PHE A 366 28.91 30.07 8.75
N GLY A 367 28.45 29.73 9.96
CA GLY A 367 29.02 30.16 11.23
C GLY A 367 29.86 29.04 11.83
N ASN A 368 31.01 29.40 12.42
CA ASN A 368 32.00 28.52 13.04
C ASN A 368 31.49 27.63 14.20
N ASP A 369 30.20 27.65 14.50
CA ASP A 369 29.59 26.81 15.52
C ASP A 369 29.24 25.48 14.87
N VAL A 370 30.22 24.57 14.82
CA VAL A 370 29.95 23.14 14.70
C VAL A 370 29.04 22.81 15.89
N LEU A 371 27.73 22.78 15.66
CA LEU A 371 26.76 22.30 16.63
C LEU A 371 26.95 20.79 16.67
N ILE A 372 27.97 20.35 17.42
CA ILE A 372 28.14 18.97 17.84
C ILE A 372 26.97 18.66 18.76
N THR A 373 25.81 18.36 18.19
CA THR A 373 24.70 17.79 18.94
C THR A 373 25.16 16.45 19.47
N GLN A 374 25.09 16.29 20.79
CA GLN A 374 25.81 15.31 21.64
C GLN A 374 25.61 13.80 21.31
N GLU A 375 24.97 13.43 20.20
CA GLU A 375 24.74 12.04 19.79
C GLU A 375 25.13 11.71 18.33
N LEU A 376 25.22 12.70 17.43
CA LEU A 376 25.57 12.51 16.01
C LEU A 376 26.36 13.73 15.50
N GLU A 377 27.54 13.50 14.91
CA GLU A 377 28.47 14.52 14.44
C GLU A 377 28.07 15.17 13.10
N PHE A 378 26.83 15.66 12.98
CA PHE A 378 26.46 16.48 11.83
C PHE A 378 27.01 17.90 11.99
N VAL A 379 27.53 18.47 10.90
CA VAL A 379 28.04 19.86 10.90
C VAL A 379 26.90 20.84 10.61
N PHE A 380 25.97 20.48 9.73
CA PHE A 380 24.85 21.32 9.34
C PHE A 380 23.54 20.94 10.06
N PRO A 381 22.84 21.92 10.65
CA PRO A 381 21.50 21.72 11.20
C PRO A 381 20.51 21.13 10.18
N SER A 382 20.63 21.50 8.91
CA SER A 382 19.79 20.99 7.82
C SER A 382 19.95 19.49 7.61
N SER A 383 21.17 18.95 7.65
CA SER A 383 21.44 17.52 7.50
C SER A 383 20.98 16.73 8.73
N ALA A 384 21.17 17.29 9.93
CA ALA A 384 20.63 16.72 11.18
C ALA A 384 19.09 16.71 11.18
N ALA A 385 18.45 17.77 10.69
CA ALA A 385 16.99 17.86 10.58
C ALA A 385 16.43 16.82 9.60
N VAL A 386 17.10 16.58 8.47
CA VAL A 386 16.73 15.51 7.53
C VAL A 386 16.79 14.14 8.21
N TRP A 387 17.88 13.84 8.93
CA TRP A 387 17.99 12.58 9.66
C TRP A 387 16.89 12.44 10.73
N LYS A 388 16.65 13.49 11.53
CA LYS A 388 15.58 13.51 12.52
C LYS A 388 14.20 13.32 11.90
N ALA A 389 13.93 13.93 10.75
CA ALA A 389 12.68 13.78 10.03
C ALA A 389 12.48 12.34 9.51
N LEU A 390 13.53 11.72 8.96
CA LEU A 390 13.51 10.32 8.54
C LEU A 390 13.27 9.37 9.71
N VAL A 391 13.98 9.58 10.83
CA VAL A 391 13.80 8.79 12.06
C VAL A 391 12.36 8.94 12.59
N SER A 392 11.82 10.16 12.57
CA SER A 392 10.45 10.45 13.03
C SER A 392 9.38 9.77 12.17
N CYS A 393 9.61 9.57 10.87
CA CYS A 393 8.70 8.84 9.99
C CYS A 393 8.54 7.36 10.39
N TRP A 394 9.57 6.76 10.98
CA TRP A 394 9.62 5.33 11.31
C TRP A 394 9.70 5.04 12.81
N GLY A 395 9.46 6.06 13.64
CA GLY A 395 9.42 5.94 15.09
C GLY A 395 8.16 5.27 15.64
N ASP A 396 8.00 5.33 16.96
CA ASP A 396 6.93 4.62 17.68
C ASP A 396 5.50 5.03 17.27
N PHE A 397 5.34 6.23 16.71
CA PHE A 397 4.05 6.80 16.30
C PHE A 397 3.50 6.29 14.96
N LEU A 398 4.21 5.36 14.30
CA LEU A 398 3.84 4.81 13.00
C LEU A 398 2.62 3.90 13.11
N LEU A 399 1.59 4.11 12.30
CA LEU A 399 0.48 3.16 12.18
C LEU A 399 0.70 2.27 10.95
N ALA A 400 0.54 0.94 11.09
CA ALA A 400 0.73 -0.01 9.98
C ALA A 400 -0.02 0.37 8.68
N PRO A 401 -1.30 0.83 8.70
CA PRO A 401 -2.00 1.26 7.49
C PRO A 401 -1.39 2.50 6.80
N LEU A 402 -0.62 3.31 7.53
CA LEU A 402 0.02 4.53 7.03
C LEU A 402 1.45 4.30 6.52
N SER A 403 1.99 3.08 6.62
CA SER A 403 3.36 2.75 6.22
C SER A 403 3.71 3.23 4.81
N HIS A 404 2.81 3.00 3.83
CA HIS A 404 2.98 3.47 2.45
C HIS A 404 3.09 5.00 2.33
N ARG A 405 2.41 5.76 3.20
CA ARG A 405 2.45 7.23 3.20
C ARG A 405 3.72 7.76 3.84
N PHE A 406 4.18 7.15 4.93
CA PHE A 406 5.47 7.48 5.56
C PHE A 406 6.67 7.07 4.68
N PHE A 407 6.54 5.97 3.92
CA PHE A 407 7.49 5.63 2.86
C PHE A 407 7.58 6.73 1.81
N LYS A 408 6.43 7.18 1.29
CA LYS A 408 6.38 8.31 0.35
C LYS A 408 6.99 9.58 0.96
N LEU A 409 6.66 9.90 2.21
CA LEU A 409 7.20 11.06 2.92
C LEU A 409 8.73 10.99 3.04
N SER A 410 9.28 9.82 3.34
CA SER A 410 10.72 9.59 3.42
C SER A 410 11.42 9.93 2.09
N LEU A 411 10.85 9.49 0.97
CA LEU A 411 11.37 9.84 -0.37
C LEU A 411 11.21 11.33 -0.69
N GLN A 412 10.12 11.96 -0.26
CA GLN A 412 9.89 13.39 -0.43
C GLN A 412 10.91 14.23 0.35
N ILE A 413 11.22 13.84 1.59
CA ILE A 413 12.27 14.46 2.41
C ILE A 413 13.61 14.40 1.67
N MET A 414 13.97 13.23 1.12
CA MET A 414 15.22 13.08 0.37
C MET A 414 15.25 13.90 -0.92
N LYS A 415 14.13 13.98 -1.65
CA LYS A 415 14.08 14.80 -2.87
C LYS A 415 14.18 16.29 -2.54
N ARG A 416 13.58 16.75 -1.44
CA ARG A 416 13.71 18.13 -0.96
C ARG A 416 15.14 18.45 -0.57
N TYR A 417 15.80 17.56 0.17
CA TYR A 417 17.21 17.71 0.51
C TYR A 417 18.11 17.75 -0.73
N SER A 418 17.87 16.87 -1.72
CA SER A 418 18.57 16.91 -3.02
C SER A 418 18.41 18.26 -3.71
N SER A 419 17.17 18.76 -3.80
CA SER A 419 16.88 20.05 -4.44
C SER A 419 17.54 21.21 -3.69
N TRP A 420 17.56 21.17 -2.36
CA TRP A 420 18.23 22.16 -1.53
C TRP A 420 19.75 22.15 -1.80
N ILE A 421 20.40 20.99 -1.85
CA ILE A 421 21.84 20.91 -2.21
C ILE A 421 22.08 21.37 -3.65
N GLU A 422 21.22 21.02 -4.61
CA GLU A 422 21.32 21.50 -5.98
C GLU A 422 21.24 23.04 -6.04
N THR A 423 20.41 23.69 -5.20
CA THR A 423 20.38 25.16 -5.12
C THR A 423 21.66 25.75 -4.54
N ILE A 424 22.26 25.10 -3.54
CA ILE A 424 23.57 25.49 -2.97
C ILE A 424 24.66 25.37 -4.04
N LEU A 425 24.63 24.28 -4.82
CA LEU A 425 25.51 24.06 -5.95
C LEU A 425 25.24 25.01 -7.12
N GLY A 426 24.06 25.63 -7.22
CA GLY A 426 23.82 26.72 -8.17
C GLY A 426 24.61 27.99 -7.83
N ASN A 427 24.84 28.23 -6.54
CA ASN A 427 25.50 29.44 -6.02
C ASN A 427 27.02 29.27 -5.79
N LEU A 428 27.65 28.35 -6.53
CA LEU A 428 29.03 27.91 -6.31
C LEU A 428 30.05 29.05 -6.21
N GLU A 429 29.87 30.16 -6.93
CA GLU A 429 30.84 31.25 -6.95
C GLU A 429 31.02 31.95 -5.59
N THR A 430 30.01 31.88 -4.71
CA THR A 430 29.97 32.63 -3.45
C THR A 430 30.48 31.85 -2.22
N LEU A 431 30.52 30.52 -2.31
CA LEU A 431 30.81 29.66 -1.16
C LEU A 431 32.31 29.38 -0.99
N PRO A 432 32.85 29.32 0.22
CA PRO A 432 34.21 28.83 0.43
C PRO A 432 34.28 27.30 0.22
N VAL A 433 35.49 26.81 -0.03
CA VAL A 433 35.75 25.37 -0.24
C VAL A 433 35.52 24.56 1.04
N LEU A 434 35.70 25.18 2.21
CA LEU A 434 35.50 24.59 3.53
C LEU A 434 34.04 24.14 3.74
N ASP A 435 33.07 24.97 3.36
CA ASP A 435 31.66 24.67 3.64
C ASP A 435 31.13 23.53 2.75
N LEU A 436 31.60 23.47 1.51
CA LEU A 436 31.25 22.39 0.59
C LEU A 436 31.77 21.02 1.05
N THR A 437 32.92 20.97 1.72
CA THR A 437 33.46 19.71 2.25
C THR A 437 32.72 19.26 3.51
N TYR A 438 32.26 20.20 4.34
CA TYR A 438 31.38 19.86 5.46
C TYR A 438 30.03 19.30 4.98
N VAL A 439 29.41 19.91 3.95
CA VAL A 439 28.17 19.38 3.36
C VAL A 439 28.42 17.99 2.76
N TYR A 440 29.56 17.79 2.10
CA TYR A 440 29.95 16.48 1.58
C TYR A 440 30.06 15.43 2.69
N ARG A 441 30.74 15.75 3.80
CA ARG A 441 30.85 14.86 4.96
C ARG A 441 29.48 14.48 5.53
N ASP A 442 28.60 15.46 5.71
CA ASP A 442 27.26 15.22 6.26
C ASP A 442 26.42 14.33 5.33
N VAL A 443 26.54 14.50 4.02
CA VAL A 443 25.89 13.63 3.02
C VAL A 443 26.43 12.19 3.10
N GLU A 444 27.73 12.00 3.28
CA GLU A 444 28.31 10.66 3.47
C GLU A 444 27.88 10.02 4.79
N LEU A 445 27.87 10.78 5.88
CA LEU A 445 27.40 10.31 7.18
C LEU A 445 25.92 9.90 7.11
N LEU A 446 25.09 10.71 6.44
CA LEU A 446 23.69 10.42 6.23
C LEU A 446 23.49 9.17 5.37
N GLN A 447 24.33 8.93 4.36
CA GLN A 447 24.32 7.69 3.58
C GLN A 447 24.59 6.47 4.48
N VAL A 448 25.63 6.52 5.31
CA VAL A 448 25.98 5.41 6.22
C VAL A 448 24.84 5.14 7.21
N LEU A 449 24.24 6.19 7.78
CA LEU A 449 23.12 6.05 8.72
C LEU A 449 21.86 5.45 8.06
N ILE A 450 21.58 5.82 6.80
CA ILE A 450 20.46 5.25 6.04
C ILE A 450 20.70 3.77 5.70
N GLU A 451 21.93 3.36 5.41
CA GLU A 451 22.24 1.96 5.09
C GLU A 451 22.23 1.06 6.33
N THR A 452 22.61 1.59 7.49
CA THR A 452 22.82 0.79 8.71
C THR A 452 21.68 0.90 9.71
N ARG A 453 21.28 2.13 10.07
CA ARG A 453 20.40 2.40 11.21
C ARG A 453 18.93 2.46 10.80
N LEU A 454 18.60 3.01 9.63
CA LEU A 454 17.22 3.09 9.15
C LEU A 454 16.57 1.70 8.98
N PRO A 455 17.21 0.67 8.40
CA PRO A 455 16.64 -0.67 8.27
C PRO A 455 16.37 -1.33 9.62
N GLN A 456 17.29 -1.15 10.58
CA GLN A 456 17.16 -1.66 11.95
C GLN A 456 15.97 -1.03 12.67
N MET A 457 15.76 0.28 12.50
CA MET A 457 14.62 0.96 13.12
C MET A 457 13.28 0.49 12.53
N ILE A 458 13.22 0.31 11.21
CA ILE A 458 11.98 -0.16 10.56
C ILE A 458 11.67 -1.60 10.99
N SER A 459 12.67 -2.48 11.05
CA SER A 459 12.46 -3.88 11.42
C SER A 459 12.11 -4.07 12.90
N GLN A 460 12.58 -3.20 13.80
CA GLN A 460 12.28 -3.25 15.23
C GLN A 460 10.92 -2.63 15.59
N ASN A 461 10.24 -1.96 14.65
CA ASN A 461 8.98 -1.29 14.92
C ASN A 461 7.83 -2.32 15.00
N LYS A 462 7.18 -2.41 16.16
CA LYS A 462 6.05 -3.33 16.44
C LYS A 462 4.93 -3.26 15.40
N GLN A 463 4.73 -2.10 14.77
CA GLN A 463 3.67 -1.89 13.78
C GLN A 463 4.00 -2.53 12.43
N MET A 464 5.27 -2.85 12.17
CA MET A 464 5.70 -3.60 10.98
C MET A 464 5.49 -5.12 11.14
N GLU A 465 5.37 -5.63 12.37
CA GLU A 465 5.01 -7.05 12.62
C GLU A 465 3.59 -7.39 12.13
N LEU A 466 2.71 -6.39 12.06
CA LEU A 466 1.34 -6.53 11.54
C LEU A 466 1.30 -6.70 10.01
N LEU A 467 2.40 -6.40 9.32
CA LEU A 467 2.53 -6.54 7.87
C LEU A 467 3.26 -7.84 7.53
N SER A 468 3.10 -8.34 6.30
CA SER A 468 3.83 -9.54 5.89
C SER A 468 5.34 -9.27 5.81
N PRO A 469 6.20 -10.19 6.31
CA PRO A 469 7.65 -9.98 6.36
C PRO A 469 8.26 -9.64 4.99
N SER A 470 7.78 -10.29 3.93
CA SER A 470 8.23 -10.05 2.55
C SER A 470 7.92 -8.63 2.05
N VAL A 471 6.80 -8.05 2.47
CA VAL A 471 6.44 -6.67 2.11
C VAL A 471 7.34 -5.69 2.85
N VAL A 472 7.60 -5.92 4.13
CA VAL A 472 8.51 -5.07 4.93
C VAL A 472 9.93 -5.10 4.37
N GLU A 473 10.48 -6.28 4.06
CA GLU A 473 11.81 -6.40 3.45
C GLU A 473 11.90 -5.68 2.10
N SER A 474 10.90 -5.86 1.23
CA SER A 474 10.87 -5.18 -0.07
C SER A 474 10.75 -3.66 0.06
N MET A 475 9.97 -3.16 1.03
CA MET A 475 9.86 -1.74 1.34
C MET A 475 11.18 -1.17 1.85
N ILE A 476 11.85 -1.84 2.78
CA ILE A 476 13.15 -1.41 3.32
C ILE A 476 14.19 -1.37 2.20
N SER A 477 14.33 -2.46 1.43
CA SER A 477 15.29 -2.56 0.33
C SER A 477 15.05 -1.48 -0.72
N SER A 478 13.78 -1.24 -1.08
CA SER A 478 13.40 -0.20 -2.03
C SER A 478 13.70 1.21 -1.49
N LEU A 479 13.37 1.48 -0.22
CA LEU A 479 13.63 2.78 0.41
C LEU A 479 15.13 3.08 0.38
N VAL A 480 15.95 2.18 0.95
CA VAL A 480 17.40 2.33 1.03
C VAL A 480 18.01 2.50 -0.35
N ALA A 481 17.64 1.67 -1.32
CA ALA A 481 18.17 1.76 -2.68
C ALA A 481 17.86 3.13 -3.33
N MET A 482 16.63 3.64 -3.18
CA MET A 482 16.23 4.94 -3.76
C MET A 482 16.92 6.12 -3.05
N THR A 483 16.99 6.11 -1.73
CA THR A 483 17.62 7.17 -0.94
C THR A 483 19.13 7.20 -1.15
N CYS A 484 19.79 6.04 -1.13
CA CYS A 484 21.24 5.95 -1.38
C CYS A 484 21.59 6.37 -2.81
N LYS A 485 20.81 5.96 -3.82
CA LYS A 485 21.03 6.41 -5.20
C LYS A 485 20.99 7.94 -5.31
N THR A 486 20.04 8.57 -4.61
CA THR A 486 19.92 10.03 -4.59
C THR A 486 21.13 10.68 -3.92
N LEU A 487 21.56 10.15 -2.77
CA LEU A 487 22.73 10.65 -2.03
C LEU A 487 24.05 10.46 -2.78
N VAL A 488 24.23 9.34 -3.47
CA VAL A 488 25.41 9.10 -4.30
C VAL A 488 25.49 10.14 -5.43
N GLY A 489 24.36 10.46 -6.07
CA GLY A 489 24.32 11.52 -7.09
C GLY A 489 24.68 12.92 -6.54
N ILE A 490 24.18 13.23 -5.34
CA ILE A 490 24.51 14.48 -4.62
C ILE A 490 26.00 14.52 -4.25
N SER A 491 26.52 13.43 -3.67
CA SER A 491 27.92 13.28 -3.27
C SER A 491 28.87 13.45 -4.47
N GLN A 492 28.55 12.86 -5.62
CA GLN A 492 29.30 13.05 -6.87
C GLN A 492 29.28 14.51 -7.34
N SER A 493 28.14 15.18 -7.24
CA SER A 493 28.00 16.58 -7.65
C SER A 493 28.79 17.54 -6.72
N LEU A 494 28.73 17.31 -5.41
CA LEU A 494 29.53 18.03 -4.40
C LEU A 494 31.03 17.79 -4.60
N SER A 495 31.43 16.53 -4.80
CA SER A 495 32.80 16.17 -5.12
C SER A 495 33.31 16.92 -6.36
N GLY A 496 32.53 16.93 -7.45
CA GLY A 496 32.87 17.66 -8.66
C GLY A 496 32.99 19.17 -8.45
N ALA A 497 32.12 19.76 -7.61
CA ALA A 497 32.18 21.17 -7.26
C ALA A 497 33.42 21.56 -6.46
N VAL A 498 33.78 20.77 -5.44
CA VAL A 498 35.01 20.98 -4.65
C VAL A 498 36.24 20.87 -5.56
N GLN A 499 36.30 19.84 -6.40
CA GLN A 499 37.39 19.65 -7.35
C GLN A 499 37.51 20.83 -8.33
N LYS A 500 36.40 21.30 -8.92
CA LYS A 500 36.40 22.46 -9.83
C LYS A 500 36.95 23.72 -9.16
N LYS A 501 36.58 24.00 -7.91
CA LYS A 501 37.12 25.15 -7.17
C LYS A 501 38.62 25.00 -6.89
N LEU A 502 39.06 23.83 -6.45
CA LEU A 502 40.48 23.57 -6.23
C LEU A 502 41.29 23.71 -7.53
N ILE A 503 40.75 23.25 -8.66
CA ILE A 503 41.36 23.45 -9.99
C ILE A 503 41.51 24.95 -10.29
N VAL A 504 40.45 25.74 -10.14
CA VAL A 504 40.50 27.19 -10.42
C VAL A 504 41.53 27.90 -9.55
N LEU A 505 41.59 27.59 -8.26
CA LEU A 505 42.58 28.16 -7.33
C LEU A 505 44.02 27.79 -7.71
N CYS A 506 44.27 26.52 -8.05
CA CYS A 506 45.61 26.10 -8.48
C CYS A 506 45.98 26.71 -9.85
N GLN A 507 45.02 26.76 -10.78
CA GLN A 507 45.24 27.31 -12.11
C GLN A 507 45.44 28.83 -12.15
N ALA A 508 44.97 29.57 -11.14
CA ALA A 508 45.24 31.00 -11.03
C ALA A 508 46.75 31.25 -10.82
N GLU A 509 47.42 30.43 -10.00
CA GLU A 509 48.86 30.51 -9.74
C GLU A 509 49.71 30.14 -10.96
N ILE A 510 49.18 29.34 -11.91
CA ILE A 510 49.84 29.02 -13.19
C ILE A 510 50.04 30.27 -14.05
N GLN A 511 49.18 31.30 -13.93
CA GLN A 511 49.34 32.54 -14.70
C GLN A 511 50.68 33.26 -14.40
N ASN A 512 51.26 33.01 -13.22
CA ASN A 512 52.55 33.57 -12.81
C ASN A 512 53.74 33.01 -13.62
N ILE A 513 53.57 31.94 -14.41
CA ILE A 513 54.62 31.38 -15.29
C ILE A 513 55.02 32.38 -16.39
N VAL A 514 54.12 33.28 -16.79
CA VAL A 514 54.42 34.36 -17.76
C VAL A 514 55.49 35.34 -17.25
N THR A 515 55.83 35.31 -15.95
CA THR A 515 56.95 36.09 -15.40
C THR A 515 58.32 35.53 -15.78
N ILE A 516 58.43 34.26 -16.18
CA ILE A 516 59.70 33.62 -16.58
C ILE A 516 60.36 34.38 -17.76
N PRO A 517 59.68 34.64 -18.88
CA PRO A 517 60.19 35.51 -19.94
C PRO A 517 60.69 36.88 -19.49
N ARG A 518 59.99 37.52 -18.55
CA ARG A 518 60.33 38.88 -18.09
C ARG A 518 61.62 38.88 -17.26
N ALA A 519 61.84 37.86 -16.44
CA ALA A 519 63.03 37.73 -15.61
C ALA A 519 64.31 37.60 -16.44
N TYR A 520 64.26 36.83 -17.53
CA TYR A 520 65.42 36.59 -18.40
C TYR A 520 65.65 37.70 -19.44
N ARG A 521 64.59 38.33 -19.97
CA ARG A 521 64.71 39.42 -20.95
C ARG A 521 65.29 40.72 -20.40
N LEU A 522 65.14 41.00 -19.10
CA LEU A 522 65.49 42.29 -18.51
C LEU A 522 66.84 42.32 -17.79
N THR A 523 67.45 41.16 -17.47
CA THR A 523 68.53 41.15 -16.48
C THR A 523 69.90 40.69 -16.96
N GLY A 524 70.04 40.10 -18.16
CA GLY A 524 71.35 39.61 -18.64
C GLY A 524 72.06 38.66 -17.66
N LYS A 525 71.32 38.07 -16.72
CA LYS A 525 71.87 37.24 -15.64
C LYS A 525 72.09 35.80 -16.10
N ASN A 526 73.09 35.17 -15.49
CA ASN A 526 73.40 33.75 -15.62
C ASN A 526 72.21 32.87 -15.19
N VAL A 527 72.21 31.61 -15.64
CA VAL A 527 71.20 30.59 -15.31
C VAL A 527 70.92 30.60 -13.79
N MET A 528 69.66 30.78 -13.42
CA MET A 528 69.24 30.74 -12.01
C MET A 528 69.26 29.28 -11.53
N ASN A 529 69.89 29.00 -10.39
CA ASN A 529 70.00 27.65 -9.80
C ASN A 529 68.88 27.33 -8.80
N GLN A 530 67.85 28.16 -8.70
CA GLN A 530 66.75 28.01 -7.74
C GLN A 530 65.41 27.92 -8.46
N PRO A 531 64.51 27.02 -8.03
CA PRO A 531 63.17 26.94 -8.59
C PRO A 531 62.37 28.21 -8.26
N MET A 532 61.48 28.59 -9.16
CA MET A 532 60.68 29.80 -9.04
C MET A 532 59.63 29.68 -7.91
N PRO A 533 59.34 30.77 -7.18
CA PRO A 533 58.45 30.76 -6.02
C PRO A 533 56.99 30.39 -6.36
N TYR A 534 56.57 30.55 -7.62
CA TYR A 534 55.23 30.16 -8.05
C TYR A 534 54.98 28.64 -7.93
N VAL A 535 56.02 27.80 -7.99
CA VAL A 535 55.89 26.33 -7.93
C VAL A 535 55.42 25.87 -6.54
N ASN A 536 55.90 26.54 -5.48
CA ASN A 536 55.42 26.31 -4.12
C ASN A 536 53.99 26.83 -3.92
N SER A 537 53.67 27.95 -4.60
CA SER A 537 52.37 28.61 -4.55
C SER A 537 51.28 27.80 -5.27
N LEU A 538 51.66 27.08 -6.33
CA LEU A 538 50.78 26.26 -7.15
C LEU A 538 50.08 25.14 -6.37
N LEU A 539 50.79 24.50 -5.45
CA LEU A 539 50.29 23.39 -4.63
C LEU A 539 49.80 23.85 -3.24
N ALA A 540 49.99 25.12 -2.87
CA ALA A 540 49.58 25.67 -1.58
C ALA A 540 48.07 25.53 -1.29
N PRO A 541 47.14 25.70 -2.27
CA PRO A 541 45.72 25.44 -2.05
C PRO A 541 45.40 23.97 -1.71
N LEU A 542 46.15 23.02 -2.27
CA LEU A 542 45.99 21.59 -1.98
C LEU A 542 46.57 21.23 -0.60
N PHE A 543 47.70 21.82 -0.23
CA PHE A 543 48.32 21.60 1.09
C PHE A 543 47.48 22.19 2.22
N SER A 544 46.98 23.42 2.05
CA SER A 544 46.07 24.05 3.02
C SER A 544 44.77 23.28 3.16
N PHE A 545 44.21 22.78 2.06
CA PHE A 545 43.03 21.92 2.08
C PHE A 545 43.30 20.60 2.81
N GLN A 546 44.38 19.88 2.49
CA GLN A 546 44.71 18.61 3.13
C GLN A 546 44.96 18.78 4.64
N LYS A 547 45.64 19.85 5.05
CA LYS A 547 45.90 20.12 6.47
C LYS A 547 44.60 20.39 7.23
N THR A 548 43.67 21.12 6.62
CA THR A 548 42.39 21.51 7.24
C THR A 548 41.37 20.37 7.23
N HIS A 549 41.41 19.48 6.22
CA HIS A 549 40.37 18.47 5.99
C HIS A 549 40.84 17.01 6.12
N SER A 550 42.06 16.76 6.60
CA SER A 550 42.63 15.41 6.74
C SER A 550 41.80 14.44 7.60
N GLN A 551 40.98 14.96 8.51
CA GLN A 551 40.09 14.16 9.37
C GLN A 551 38.68 13.96 8.78
N LEU A 552 38.31 14.74 7.76
CA LEU A 552 36.94 14.82 7.23
C LEU A 552 36.73 13.95 6.00
N ILE A 553 37.81 13.65 5.26
CA ILE A 553 37.77 12.88 4.01
C ILE A 553 38.63 11.63 4.15
N GLU A 554 38.08 10.49 3.74
CA GLU A 554 38.80 9.23 3.71
C GLU A 554 40.02 9.27 2.78
N LYS A 555 41.14 8.69 3.23
CA LYS A 555 42.45 8.80 2.55
C LYS A 555 42.42 8.29 1.10
N GLU A 556 41.61 7.28 0.80
CA GLU A 556 41.47 6.72 -0.55
C GLU A 556 40.70 7.66 -1.48
N LYS A 557 39.59 8.22 -1.01
CA LYS A 557 38.79 9.20 -1.76
C LYS A 557 39.58 10.48 -2.02
N TRP A 558 40.38 10.93 -1.06
CA TRP A 558 41.29 12.05 -1.25
C TRP A 558 42.30 11.81 -2.37
N LYS A 559 42.87 10.61 -2.50
CA LYS A 559 43.76 10.27 -3.62
C LYS A 559 43.07 10.37 -4.98
N ILE A 560 41.80 9.96 -5.06
CA ILE A 560 40.99 10.08 -6.29
C ILE A 560 40.77 11.56 -6.63
N TRP A 561 40.40 12.37 -5.64
CA TRP A 561 40.21 13.81 -5.82
C TRP A 561 41.50 14.50 -6.25
N LEU A 562 42.62 14.16 -5.62
CA LEU A 562 43.94 14.67 -5.99
C LEU A 562 44.27 14.39 -7.45
N ARG A 563 44.07 13.15 -7.93
CA ARG A 563 44.33 12.82 -9.34
C ARG A 563 43.42 13.61 -10.28
N SER A 564 42.14 13.75 -9.93
CA SER A 564 41.16 14.50 -10.72
C SER A 564 41.46 16.00 -10.78
N VAL A 565 42.00 16.59 -9.70
CA VAL A 565 42.40 18.00 -9.67
C VAL A 565 43.75 18.22 -10.35
N LEU A 566 44.72 17.35 -10.12
CA LEU A 566 46.08 17.49 -10.66
C LEU A 566 46.11 17.37 -12.18
N ASN A 567 45.33 16.46 -12.78
CA ASN A 567 45.33 16.28 -14.24
C ASN A 567 45.05 17.58 -15.02
N PRO A 568 43.92 18.29 -14.80
CA PRO A 568 43.65 19.57 -15.46
C PRO A 568 44.63 20.70 -15.11
N VAL A 569 45.19 20.68 -13.90
CA VAL A 569 46.20 21.66 -13.48
C VAL A 569 47.50 21.44 -14.25
N ILE A 570 47.94 20.19 -14.38
CA ILE A 570 49.13 19.80 -15.15
C ILE A 570 48.92 20.06 -16.65
N GLU A 571 47.74 19.80 -17.21
CA GLU A 571 47.47 20.10 -18.62
C GLU A 571 47.55 21.61 -18.92
N LYS A 572 47.01 22.46 -18.04
CA LYS A 572 47.17 23.92 -18.19
C LYS A 572 48.62 24.36 -18.00
N TYR A 573 49.37 23.67 -17.16
CA TYR A 573 50.81 23.89 -16.98
C TYR A 573 51.59 23.55 -18.26
N ILE A 574 51.26 22.42 -18.90
CA ILE A 574 51.78 22.00 -20.21
C ILE A 574 51.47 23.04 -21.29
N GLU A 575 50.22 23.51 -21.38
CA GLU A 575 49.81 24.53 -22.35
C GLU A 575 50.56 25.85 -22.14
N SER A 576 50.66 26.31 -20.90
CA SER A 576 51.33 27.57 -20.58
C SER A 576 52.84 27.50 -20.84
N ALA A 577 53.49 26.38 -20.48
CA ALA A 577 54.91 26.16 -20.73
C ALA A 577 55.22 26.05 -22.23
N SER A 578 54.40 25.32 -22.99
CA SER A 578 54.57 25.18 -24.44
C SER A 578 54.33 26.49 -25.20
N GLN A 579 53.35 27.30 -24.78
CA GLN A 579 53.11 28.63 -25.34
C GLN A 579 54.29 29.58 -25.11
N ILE A 580 54.90 29.56 -23.93
CA ILE A 580 56.08 30.38 -23.63
C ILE A 580 57.26 29.95 -24.50
N LEU A 581 57.55 28.65 -24.57
CA LEU A 581 58.65 28.13 -25.39
C LEU A 581 58.44 28.39 -26.88
N ALA A 582 57.22 28.22 -27.39
CA ALA A 582 56.89 28.52 -28.78
C ALA A 582 57.02 30.02 -29.09
N GLY A 583 56.54 30.89 -28.18
CA GLY A 583 56.62 32.33 -28.32
C GLY A 583 58.06 32.85 -28.34
N GLU A 584 58.96 32.27 -27.54
CA GLU A 584 60.38 32.63 -27.56
C GLU A 584 61.10 32.08 -28.80
N ARG A 585 60.84 30.82 -29.20
CA ARG A 585 61.40 30.25 -30.43
C ARG A 585 61.03 31.08 -31.66
N GLN A 586 59.77 31.54 -31.75
CA GLN A 586 59.35 32.44 -32.83
C GLN A 586 60.10 33.78 -32.80
N LYS A 587 60.30 34.36 -31.61
CA LYS A 587 61.06 35.61 -31.46
C LYS A 587 62.54 35.46 -31.79
N GLU A 588 63.17 34.34 -31.44
CA GLU A 588 64.55 34.03 -31.84
C GLU A 588 64.70 33.82 -33.35
N VAL A 589 63.72 33.17 -34.00
CA VAL A 589 63.69 33.05 -35.47
C VAL A 589 63.53 34.43 -36.14
N ILE A 590 62.78 35.35 -35.52
CA ILE A 590 62.63 36.72 -36.02
C ILE A 590 63.92 37.53 -35.78
N LEU A 591 64.55 37.41 -34.61
CA LEU A 591 65.80 38.09 -34.27
C LEU A 591 67.00 37.60 -35.08
N SER A 592 67.05 36.31 -35.41
CA SER A 592 68.10 35.72 -36.25
C SER A 592 68.00 36.13 -37.73
N LYS A 593 66.81 36.57 -38.19
CA LYS A 593 66.57 37.10 -39.54
C LYS A 593 66.84 38.61 -39.68
N LEU A 594 67.09 39.32 -38.57
CA LEU A 594 67.52 40.72 -38.61
C LEU A 594 69.04 40.80 -38.90
N PRO A 595 69.49 41.68 -39.81
CA PRO A 595 70.92 41.78 -40.14
C PRO A 595 71.72 42.27 -38.92
N LYS A 596 72.65 41.45 -38.45
CA LYS A 596 73.57 41.78 -37.35
C LYS A 596 74.46 42.96 -37.81
N LYS A 597 74.24 44.16 -37.25
CA LYS A 597 75.24 45.24 -37.36
C LYS A 597 76.49 44.80 -36.62
N GLN A 598 77.62 44.84 -37.32
CA GLN A 598 78.94 44.51 -36.81
C GLN A 598 79.24 45.28 -35.52
N GLN A 599 79.50 44.57 -34.43
CA GLN A 599 80.37 45.05 -33.37
C GLN A 599 81.42 43.99 -33.06
N VAL A 600 82.65 44.44 -33.23
CA VAL A 600 83.92 43.77 -32.96
C VAL A 600 84.12 43.77 -31.45
N ASN A 601 84.19 42.59 -30.84
CA ASN A 601 85.16 42.21 -29.79
C ASN A 601 84.84 40.80 -29.30
N ALA A 602 85.78 39.89 -29.56
CA ALA A 602 85.73 38.50 -29.12
C ALA A 602 86.17 38.41 -27.64
N ALA A 603 85.22 38.09 -26.77
CA ALA A 603 85.48 37.49 -25.46
C ALA A 603 85.41 35.94 -25.59
N PRO A 604 86.08 35.17 -24.72
CA PRO A 604 86.24 33.73 -24.91
C PRO A 604 84.89 33.00 -24.83
N LYS A 605 84.74 31.96 -25.66
CA LYS A 605 83.57 31.07 -25.72
C LYS A 605 83.36 30.34 -24.38
N LEU A 606 82.55 30.90 -23.50
CA LEU A 606 81.86 30.19 -22.43
C LEU A 606 80.37 30.18 -22.80
N LEU A 607 79.89 28.99 -23.19
CA LEU A 607 78.50 28.61 -23.51
C LEU A 607 77.58 29.78 -23.91
N ASN A 608 77.53 30.08 -25.23
CA ASN A 608 76.47 30.89 -25.82
C ASN A 608 75.14 30.12 -25.77
N LEU A 609 74.56 29.98 -24.58
CA LEU A 609 73.21 29.48 -24.38
C LEU A 609 72.22 30.56 -24.81
N SER A 610 71.29 30.20 -25.69
CA SER A 610 70.23 31.10 -26.13
C SER A 610 69.30 31.45 -24.96
N ASP A 611 68.56 32.56 -25.05
CA ASP A 611 67.59 32.90 -24.00
C ASP A 611 66.48 31.84 -23.90
N THR A 612 66.15 31.16 -25.01
CA THR A 612 65.32 29.94 -25.00
C THR A 612 65.93 28.80 -24.20
N ASP A 613 67.25 28.55 -24.32
CA ASP A 613 67.95 27.50 -23.59
C ASP A 613 67.99 27.79 -22.08
N LYS A 614 68.12 29.07 -21.69
CA LYS A 614 68.07 29.45 -20.27
C LYS A 614 66.66 29.29 -19.67
N MET A 615 65.62 29.56 -20.46
CA MET A 615 64.23 29.36 -20.04
C MET A 615 63.83 27.89 -19.99
N THR A 616 64.30 27.05 -20.92
CA THR A 616 64.08 25.59 -20.85
C THR A 616 64.77 25.01 -19.62
N LEU A 617 66.01 25.40 -19.32
CA LEU A 617 66.72 24.98 -18.11
C LEU A 617 65.99 25.36 -16.82
N GLN A 618 65.42 26.57 -16.73
CA GLN A 618 64.60 26.98 -15.58
C GLN A 618 63.31 26.15 -15.46
N LEU A 619 62.64 25.88 -16.58
CA LEU A 619 61.45 25.01 -16.60
C LEU A 619 61.79 23.57 -16.15
N ILE A 620 62.97 23.04 -16.48
CA ILE A 620 63.41 21.73 -15.95
C ILE A 620 63.55 21.77 -14.43
N LEU A 621 64.16 22.83 -13.88
CA LEU A 621 64.30 22.99 -12.43
C LEU A 621 62.94 23.12 -11.73
N ASP A 622 62.02 23.89 -12.31
CA ASP A 622 60.67 24.11 -11.79
C ASP A 622 59.83 22.82 -11.84
N ILE A 623 59.93 22.04 -12.92
CA ILE A 623 59.25 20.73 -13.07
C ILE A 623 59.82 19.69 -12.10
N LYS A 624 61.15 19.62 -11.95
CA LYS A 624 61.78 18.73 -10.95
C LYS A 624 61.35 19.08 -9.53
N HIS A 625 61.29 20.36 -9.19
CA HIS A 625 60.82 20.83 -7.89
C HIS A 625 59.33 20.52 -7.67
N PHE A 626 58.50 20.71 -8.69
CA PHE A 626 57.08 20.31 -8.68
C PHE A 626 56.89 18.81 -8.42
N PHE A 627 57.66 17.94 -9.07
CA PHE A 627 57.61 16.50 -8.83
C PHE A 627 58.09 16.10 -7.44
N ASN A 628 59.10 16.78 -6.90
CA ASN A 628 59.54 16.58 -5.51
C ASN A 628 58.46 16.99 -4.51
N LEU A 629 57.74 18.09 -4.75
CA LEU A 629 56.63 18.52 -3.90
C LEU A 629 55.45 17.54 -3.94
N LEU A 630 55.13 16.97 -5.10
CA LEU A 630 54.09 15.93 -5.22
C LEU A 630 54.46 14.66 -4.45
N LYS A 631 55.72 14.23 -4.55
CA LYS A 631 56.20 13.01 -3.88
C LYS A 631 56.26 13.18 -2.36
N ASN A 632 56.80 14.29 -1.88
CA ASN A 632 57.07 14.51 -0.46
C ASN A 632 55.80 14.85 0.34
N ASN A 633 54.89 15.64 -0.23
CA ASN A 633 53.76 16.18 0.53
C ASN A 633 52.42 15.46 0.25
N LEU A 634 52.25 14.87 -0.94
CA LEU A 634 50.99 14.23 -1.36
C LEU A 634 51.11 12.71 -1.51
N SER A 635 52.29 12.14 -1.26
CA SER A 635 52.58 10.70 -1.37
C SER A 635 52.14 10.08 -2.71
N LEU A 636 52.16 10.90 -3.78
CA LEU A 636 51.85 10.51 -5.14
C LEU A 636 53.16 10.42 -5.92
N ASP A 637 53.49 9.23 -6.41
CA ASP A 637 54.61 9.09 -7.33
C ASP A 637 54.26 9.71 -8.68
N HIS A 638 55.10 10.64 -9.14
CA HIS A 638 55.02 11.30 -10.45
C HIS A 638 54.96 10.33 -11.65
N LEU A 639 55.35 9.06 -11.44
CA LEU A 639 55.28 7.97 -12.42
C LEU A 639 53.87 7.36 -12.58
N GLN A 640 52.95 7.59 -11.63
CA GLN A 640 51.59 7.04 -11.68
C GLN A 640 50.60 7.89 -12.49
N LEU A 641 51.03 9.06 -12.98
CA LEU A 641 50.20 10.00 -13.73
C LEU A 641 50.80 10.19 -15.13
N GLU A 642 50.11 9.73 -16.17
CA GLU A 642 50.52 9.91 -17.58
C GLU A 642 50.70 11.39 -17.95
N THR A 643 49.93 12.28 -17.32
CA THR A 643 50.03 13.73 -17.47
C THR A 643 51.36 14.30 -16.96
N CYS A 644 51.93 13.73 -15.90
CA CYS A 644 53.28 14.10 -15.43
C CYS A 644 54.36 13.68 -16.43
N GLN A 645 54.21 12.53 -17.09
CA GLN A 645 55.13 12.09 -18.14
C GLN A 645 55.05 13.02 -19.37
N ARG A 646 53.84 13.43 -19.77
CA ARG A 646 53.65 14.43 -20.83
C ARG A 646 54.29 15.76 -20.50
N LEU A 647 54.21 16.20 -19.24
CA LEU A 647 54.87 17.43 -18.80
C LEU A 647 56.40 17.32 -18.88
N TRP A 648 56.95 16.18 -18.48
CA TRP A 648 58.39 15.92 -18.60
C TRP A 648 58.87 15.94 -20.05
N ASN A 649 58.09 15.35 -20.96
CA ASN A 649 58.45 15.25 -22.39
C ASN A 649 58.60 16.60 -23.08
N ILE A 650 57.94 17.67 -22.60
CA ILE A 650 58.08 19.03 -23.17
C ILE A 650 59.51 19.55 -23.03
N VAL A 651 60.24 19.09 -22.00
CA VAL A 651 61.56 19.59 -21.65
C VAL A 651 62.65 18.51 -21.72
N ALA A 652 62.26 17.26 -22.01
CA ALA A 652 63.15 16.11 -22.17
C ALA A 652 64.12 16.26 -23.35
N ASP A 653 63.69 16.85 -24.48
CA ASP A 653 64.57 17.08 -25.64
C ASP A 653 65.72 18.06 -25.34
N SER A 654 65.55 18.91 -24.33
CA SER A 654 66.54 19.90 -23.87
C SER A 654 67.39 19.41 -22.69
N GLN A 655 67.26 18.16 -22.27
CA GLN A 655 67.96 17.62 -21.10
C GLN A 655 69.49 17.58 -21.29
N HIS A 656 69.96 17.46 -22.54
CA HIS A 656 71.38 17.55 -22.90
C HIS A 656 72.00 18.94 -22.59
N LEU A 657 71.19 20.00 -22.44
CA LEU A 657 71.67 21.32 -22.02
C LEU A 657 72.06 21.37 -20.53
N LEU A 658 71.47 20.52 -19.68
CA LEU A 658 71.87 20.37 -18.27
C LEU A 658 73.19 19.60 -18.13
N GLU A 659 73.42 18.61 -19.00
CA GLU A 659 74.67 17.82 -19.00
C GLU A 659 75.86 18.63 -19.52
N ASN A 660 75.63 19.63 -20.36
CA ASN A 660 76.67 20.56 -20.86
C ASN A 660 77.00 21.70 -19.88
N LEU A 661 76.29 21.83 -18.76
CA LEU A 661 76.50 22.87 -17.73
C LEU A 661 77.28 22.38 -16.49
N ASN A 662 77.44 21.06 -16.34
CA ASN A 662 78.35 20.43 -15.38
C ASN A 662 79.67 20.12 -16.07
#